data_AF-A0A117K8N1-F1
#
_entry.id   AF-A0A117K8N1-F1
#
_cell.length_a   1.000
_cell.length_b   1.000
_cell.length_c   1.000
_cell.angle_alpha   90.00
_cell.angle_beta   90.00
_cell.angle_gamma   90.00
#
_symmetry.space_group_name_H-M   'P 1'
#
loop_
_entity.id
_entity.type
_entity.pdbx_description
1 polymer ?
#
loop_
_entity_poly.entity_id
_entity_poly.type
_entity_poly.pdbx_seq_one_letter_code
_entity_poly.pdbx_strand_id
1 'polypeptide(L)'
;MKKYILSLAVASLFYTKSEACAWADPDYDYFNLFTQSIIKDKSYLPFLHNYSSRFYTDFKSSQIPNENIESWRKFFNNQLSYSETDFLVNKLSMNDLNNLKKGNTSNPVLTKLGAGSYQKYREGIDYLIEAKYLEPYMKINYVESADSFYYRENESDKNATELDYAKTISALTSLYNAAKNPEIKQRYGYQLVRFSHYTRNFDVALQAFKSFVQPISLRGATYYMALDQLAGAQRGLQMGSEANWNFFQVFKNSKSRKESAFISMKLSDTASFNNILKRAGSNEEKNMAYFLLGYEDFTNPIPIMEKMYDIDPNSEILKVMAARSINELERSYLPTYYYDSKDADASSEKKPSTAKDSSPKEDIKQKELSFWQKIVRFFKNLFSSKSDNKKDGNKNEQSNDELLENPNRIPFYTKNQSYFYDEKQKDFLDDLEKFTAKTKEKSTDEYWQIANAYLKFLEKDYKASTEILEDIKTSNPEYLEEIKRMKVLNDIVSQPKIDAEYEDHLMKDYAEYFTEKKIEKDSLQDGGYNYGAPPSTASFLKDVLANRYFLQGEDGKSYLMNNKLSDLQYNPNSTLVKSVEEFYRKPNKTAFEQQIIAKNMDNVGNIDAFFNVIYGDRAMRLADFDKAKTYYQKAQNFSGIPRDNYERYNPETGNYEKLVYDGQNYDGFSNIPNLVFGHNVWESFQSSDTQSMHAEDYTGFPFIKQKMNKLELAEALVQLKKIGNGKDNKSAHANQLIGNILYNTSVLGYYRELFVMDVDNSNGGKYDFWSTDKKNPYQYYYKNFTSTTYIEPDNFDLSLKYYKKALDLSTDKENKARILFQMASAEQGKYYQYEAKNQANIDYSDPKWSEKNDAYQQQMNDMKNQKYRTYFAQLKSQYSDTEAARTLLGSCSYFDYFMKR
;
A
#
# COMPACT_ATOMS: atom_id res chain seq x y z
N MET A 1 24.56 22.58 -38.79
CA MET A 1 23.28 22.73 -38.07
C MET A 1 22.61 21.41 -37.67
N LYS A 2 22.70 20.31 -38.45
CA LYS A 2 22.10 19.01 -38.07
C LYS A 2 22.76 18.25 -36.90
N LYS A 3 24.03 18.55 -36.55
CA LYS A 3 24.73 17.90 -35.41
C LYS A 3 24.39 18.46 -34.03
N TYR A 4 23.91 19.71 -33.94
CA TYR A 4 23.55 20.33 -32.66
C TYR A 4 22.10 20.05 -32.23
N ILE A 5 21.23 19.71 -33.18
CA ILE A 5 19.81 19.40 -32.92
C ILE A 5 19.66 18.03 -32.26
N LEU A 6 20.50 17.05 -32.63
CA LEU A 6 20.48 15.72 -32.01
C LEU A 6 21.02 15.75 -30.57
N SER A 7 22.01 16.60 -30.29
CA SER A 7 22.55 16.80 -28.94
C SER A 7 21.58 17.53 -28.01
N LEU A 8 20.77 18.47 -28.52
CA LEU A 8 19.70 19.11 -27.75
C LEU A 8 18.54 18.15 -27.47
N ALA A 9 18.18 17.28 -28.43
CA ALA A 9 17.14 16.28 -28.24
C ALA A 9 17.54 15.21 -27.19
N VAL A 10 18.82 14.80 -27.18
CA VAL A 10 19.36 13.90 -26.15
C VAL A 10 19.48 14.61 -24.80
N ALA A 11 19.88 15.88 -24.75
CA ALA A 11 19.88 16.67 -23.52
C ALA A 11 18.46 16.89 -22.94
N SER A 12 17.44 17.06 -23.78
CA SER A 12 16.05 17.17 -23.31
C SER A 12 15.47 15.85 -22.79
N LEU A 13 16.00 14.70 -23.22
CA LEU A 13 15.65 13.38 -22.65
C LEU A 13 16.27 13.18 -21.25
N PHE A 14 17.28 13.97 -20.85
CA PHE A 14 17.81 13.98 -19.49
C PHE A 14 17.08 14.99 -18.56
N TYR A 15 16.14 15.78 -19.09
CA TYR A 15 15.28 16.68 -18.31
C TYR A 15 13.89 16.10 -18.00
N THR A 16 13.57 14.91 -18.52
CA THR A 16 12.40 14.17 -18.03
C THR A 16 12.80 13.53 -16.72
N LYS A 17 12.21 13.99 -15.61
CA LYS A 17 12.18 13.23 -14.35
C LYS A 17 11.58 11.86 -14.67
N SER A 18 12.42 10.86 -14.91
CA SER A 18 11.98 9.47 -14.86
C SER A 18 12.06 9.06 -13.39
N GLU A 19 11.00 9.32 -12.65
CA GLU A 19 10.78 8.57 -11.43
C GLU A 19 10.54 7.13 -11.86
N ALA A 20 11.31 6.21 -11.29
CA ALA A 20 11.10 4.79 -11.53
C ALA A 20 9.66 4.47 -11.13
N CYS A 21 8.82 4.08 -12.10
CA CYS A 21 7.44 3.70 -11.85
C CYS A 21 7.41 2.37 -11.09
N ALA A 22 7.57 2.42 -9.77
CA ALA A 22 6.92 1.45 -8.92
C ALA A 22 5.40 1.67 -9.10
N TRP A 23 4.67 0.62 -9.48
CA TRP A 23 3.22 0.69 -9.56
C TRP A 23 2.65 0.87 -8.15
N ALA A 24 2.27 2.10 -7.81
CA ALA A 24 1.58 2.46 -6.58
C ALA A 24 0.12 2.81 -6.92
N ASP A 25 -0.82 2.27 -6.16
CA ASP A 25 -2.23 2.59 -6.27
C ASP A 25 -2.61 3.52 -5.11
N PRO A 26 -2.82 4.83 -5.36
CA PRO A 26 -3.06 5.81 -4.30
C PRO A 26 -4.34 5.57 -3.51
N ASP A 27 -5.27 4.79 -4.03
CA ASP A 27 -6.52 4.46 -3.35
C ASP A 27 -6.33 3.37 -2.28
N TYR A 28 -5.14 2.75 -2.19
CA TYR A 28 -4.75 1.77 -1.15
C TYR A 28 -3.82 2.35 -0.06
N ASP A 29 -3.40 3.61 -0.18
CA ASP A 29 -2.39 4.23 0.70
C ASP A 29 -2.98 4.91 1.95
N TYR A 30 -4.30 4.85 2.15
CA TYR A 30 -4.99 5.44 3.30
C TYR A 30 -6.16 4.58 3.80
N PHE A 31 -6.59 4.82 5.04
CA PHE A 31 -7.79 4.21 5.60
C PHE A 31 -9.02 5.05 5.25
N ASN A 32 -9.88 4.51 4.39
CA ASN A 32 -11.20 5.04 4.10
C ASN A 32 -12.17 4.63 5.22
N LEU A 33 -12.41 5.53 6.17
CA LEU A 33 -13.28 5.27 7.32
C LEU A 33 -14.67 5.89 7.13
N PHE A 34 -14.77 7.03 6.44
CA PHE A 34 -16.02 7.68 6.08
C PHE A 34 -16.59 7.11 4.79
N THR A 35 -17.75 6.47 4.86
CA THR A 35 -18.37 5.84 3.69
C THR A 35 -18.84 6.91 2.69
N GLN A 36 -18.02 7.24 1.68
CA GLN A 36 -18.37 8.21 0.64
C GLN A 36 -19.71 7.89 -0.07
N SER A 37 -20.05 6.61 -0.18
CA SER A 37 -21.25 6.11 -0.88
C SER A 37 -22.56 6.27 -0.11
N ILE A 38 -22.57 6.83 1.11
CA ILE A 38 -23.78 7.05 1.94
C ILE A 38 -24.77 8.05 1.31
N ILE A 39 -24.35 8.79 0.28
CA ILE A 39 -25.21 9.69 -0.49
C ILE A 39 -26.49 8.97 -0.95
N LYS A 40 -27.63 9.64 -0.92
CA LYS A 40 -28.96 9.08 -1.22
C LYS A 40 -29.16 8.81 -2.70
N ASP A 41 -28.74 9.72 -3.58
CA ASP A 41 -28.86 9.50 -5.04
C ASP A 41 -27.66 8.72 -5.57
N LYS A 42 -27.87 7.41 -5.71
CA LYS A 42 -26.83 6.48 -6.18
C LYS A 42 -26.39 6.74 -7.62
N SER A 43 -27.08 7.56 -8.41
CA SER A 43 -26.62 7.93 -9.75
C SER A 43 -25.32 8.75 -9.76
N TYR A 44 -24.92 9.33 -8.61
CA TYR A 44 -23.68 10.07 -8.48
C TYR A 44 -22.50 9.28 -7.90
N LEU A 45 -22.67 7.98 -7.61
CA LEU A 45 -21.56 7.13 -7.12
C LEU A 45 -20.29 7.21 -7.99
N PRO A 46 -20.35 7.25 -9.35
CA PRO A 46 -19.14 7.37 -10.17
C PRO A 46 -18.35 8.68 -9.93
N PHE A 47 -19.00 9.70 -9.36
CA PHE A 47 -18.41 11.01 -9.14
C PHE A 47 -17.85 11.20 -7.73
N LEU A 48 -17.81 10.13 -6.92
CA LEU A 48 -17.06 10.12 -5.65
C LEU A 48 -15.55 10.20 -5.92
N HIS A 49 -14.77 10.41 -4.85
CA HIS A 49 -13.34 10.70 -4.99
C HIS A 49 -12.54 9.41 -5.21
N ASN A 50 -11.60 9.47 -6.15
CA ASN A 50 -10.84 8.34 -6.66
C ASN A 50 -9.63 8.86 -7.45
N TYR A 51 -8.45 8.30 -7.24
CA TYR A 51 -7.24 8.65 -8.01
C TYR A 51 -6.85 7.55 -9.00
N SER A 52 -7.25 6.30 -8.77
CA SER A 52 -6.78 5.14 -9.55
C SER A 52 -7.47 5.01 -10.91
N SER A 53 -8.62 5.65 -11.06
CA SER A 53 -9.34 5.77 -12.33
C SER A 53 -10.15 7.06 -12.39
N ARG A 54 -10.64 7.43 -13.58
CA ARG A 54 -11.36 8.70 -13.79
C ARG A 54 -12.64 8.81 -12.94
N PHE A 55 -13.34 7.70 -12.74
CA PHE A 55 -14.56 7.64 -11.95
C PHE A 55 -14.36 6.66 -10.81
N TYR A 56 -14.97 6.93 -9.67
CA TYR A 56 -14.99 5.96 -8.57
C TYR A 56 -15.62 4.65 -9.05
N THR A 57 -15.02 3.50 -8.72
CA THR A 57 -15.47 2.18 -9.22
C THR A 57 -15.82 1.20 -8.11
N ASP A 58 -15.58 1.53 -6.84
CA ASP A 58 -15.90 0.64 -5.71
C ASP A 58 -17.37 0.75 -5.29
N PHE A 59 -18.25 0.31 -6.20
CA PHE A 59 -19.66 0.10 -5.98
C PHE A 59 -20.21 -0.97 -6.95
N LYS A 60 -21.34 -1.59 -6.60
CA LYS A 60 -22.02 -2.54 -7.50
C LYS A 60 -22.82 -1.75 -8.54
N SER A 61 -22.60 -2.01 -9.82
CA SER A 61 -23.32 -1.30 -10.91
C SER A 61 -24.85 -1.38 -10.80
N SER A 62 -25.37 -2.43 -10.14
CA SER A 62 -26.81 -2.59 -9.84
C SER A 62 -27.37 -1.55 -8.87
N GLN A 63 -26.52 -0.82 -8.13
CA GLN A 63 -26.93 0.28 -7.26
C GLN A 63 -27.38 1.51 -8.05
N ILE A 64 -26.97 1.64 -9.32
CA ILE A 64 -27.39 2.74 -10.20
C ILE A 64 -28.62 2.29 -11.00
N PRO A 65 -29.81 2.85 -10.74
CA PRO A 65 -31.01 2.49 -11.49
C PRO A 65 -30.91 2.97 -12.93
N ASN A 66 -31.34 2.14 -13.88
CA ASN A 66 -31.40 2.48 -15.30
C ASN A 66 -32.84 2.87 -15.67
N GLU A 67 -33.02 4.16 -16.00
CA GLU A 67 -34.31 4.74 -16.35
C GLU A 67 -34.94 4.11 -17.61
N ASN A 68 -34.14 3.56 -18.53
CA ASN A 68 -34.64 2.84 -19.70
C ASN A 68 -35.25 1.48 -19.29
N ILE A 69 -34.64 0.78 -18.34
CA ILE A 69 -35.20 -0.47 -17.81
C ILE A 69 -36.50 -0.20 -17.06
N GLU A 70 -36.56 0.85 -16.24
CA GLU A 70 -37.80 1.25 -15.58
C GLU A 70 -38.92 1.62 -16.57
N SER A 71 -38.59 2.28 -17.69
CA SER A 71 -39.58 2.56 -18.74
C SER A 71 -40.13 1.28 -19.38
N TRP A 72 -39.26 0.30 -19.67
CA TRP A 72 -39.69 -1.00 -20.20
C TRP A 72 -40.55 -1.78 -19.20
N ARG A 73 -40.19 -1.74 -17.92
CA ARG A 73 -40.96 -2.39 -16.85
C ARG A 73 -42.37 -1.82 -16.78
N LYS A 74 -42.52 -0.49 -16.87
CA LYS A 74 -43.82 0.19 -16.95
C LYS A 74 -44.58 -0.17 -18.22
N PHE A 75 -43.89 -0.25 -19.37
CA PHE A 75 -44.48 -0.67 -20.64
C PHE A 75 -45.09 -2.09 -20.55
N PHE A 76 -44.43 -3.01 -19.86
CA PHE A 76 -44.93 -4.36 -19.55
C PHE A 76 -45.85 -4.43 -18.32
N ASN A 77 -46.49 -3.31 -17.96
CA ASN A 77 -47.46 -3.19 -16.86
C ASN A 77 -46.93 -3.69 -15.50
N ASN A 78 -45.63 -3.54 -15.25
CA ASN A 78 -44.93 -3.98 -14.04
C ASN A 78 -45.08 -5.49 -13.75
N GLN A 79 -45.37 -6.31 -14.76
CA GLN A 79 -45.50 -7.78 -14.60
C GLN A 79 -44.14 -8.46 -14.36
N LEU A 80 -43.05 -7.81 -14.75
CA LEU A 80 -41.68 -8.28 -14.56
C LEU A 80 -41.00 -7.48 -13.44
N SER A 81 -40.10 -8.14 -12.71
CA SER A 81 -39.17 -7.46 -11.81
C SER A 81 -38.16 -6.62 -12.59
N TYR A 82 -37.40 -5.77 -11.90
CA TYR A 82 -36.35 -4.97 -12.54
C TYR A 82 -35.29 -5.86 -13.20
N SER A 83 -34.79 -6.90 -12.50
CA SER A 83 -33.78 -7.82 -13.03
C SER A 83 -34.29 -8.65 -14.21
N GLU A 84 -35.56 -9.04 -14.19
CA GLU A 84 -36.20 -9.74 -15.31
C GLU A 84 -36.39 -8.83 -16.52
N THR A 85 -36.72 -7.55 -16.29
CA THR A 85 -36.82 -6.56 -17.36
C THR A 85 -35.44 -6.24 -17.95
N ASP A 86 -34.42 -6.09 -17.12
CA ASP A 86 -33.03 -5.92 -17.56
C ASP A 86 -32.58 -7.12 -18.40
N PHE A 87 -32.85 -8.34 -17.94
CA PHE A 87 -32.58 -9.55 -18.71
C PHE A 87 -33.33 -9.54 -20.06
N LEU A 88 -34.63 -9.25 -20.07
CA LEU A 88 -35.44 -9.16 -21.29
C LEU A 88 -34.86 -8.16 -22.31
N VAL A 89 -34.42 -7.00 -21.85
CA VAL A 89 -33.97 -5.90 -22.73
C VAL A 89 -32.51 -6.10 -23.17
N ASN A 90 -31.62 -6.45 -22.25
CA ASN A 90 -30.18 -6.45 -22.48
C ASN A 90 -29.62 -7.84 -22.82
N LYS A 91 -30.19 -8.93 -22.29
CA LYS A 91 -29.57 -10.27 -22.35
C LYS A 91 -30.36 -11.31 -23.16
N LEU A 92 -31.68 -11.16 -23.27
CA LEU A 92 -32.53 -12.13 -23.96
C LEU A 92 -32.22 -12.19 -25.46
N SER A 93 -32.22 -13.40 -26.03
CA SER A 93 -31.90 -13.61 -27.43
C SER A 93 -33.02 -13.12 -28.37
N MET A 94 -32.63 -12.71 -29.58
CA MET A 94 -33.59 -12.39 -30.65
C MET A 94 -34.47 -13.59 -31.03
N ASN A 95 -33.95 -14.82 -30.89
CA ASN A 95 -34.70 -16.05 -31.18
C ASN A 95 -35.85 -16.26 -30.20
N ASP A 96 -35.65 -15.99 -28.90
CA ASP A 96 -36.70 -16.11 -27.90
C ASP A 96 -37.84 -15.12 -28.14
N LEU A 97 -37.52 -13.88 -28.51
CA LEU A 97 -38.51 -12.87 -28.89
C LEU A 97 -39.30 -13.28 -30.15
N ASN A 98 -38.62 -13.85 -31.15
CA ASN A 98 -39.27 -14.39 -32.34
C ASN A 98 -40.17 -15.59 -32.04
N ASN A 99 -39.78 -16.45 -31.09
CA ASN A 99 -40.62 -17.57 -30.65
C ASN A 99 -41.88 -17.10 -29.94
N LEU A 100 -41.78 -16.05 -29.10
CA LEU A 100 -42.96 -15.38 -28.53
C LEU A 100 -43.90 -14.83 -29.61
N LYS A 101 -43.35 -14.15 -30.62
CA LYS A 101 -44.12 -13.63 -31.76
C LYS A 101 -44.85 -14.73 -32.54
N LYS A 102 -44.28 -15.93 -32.61
CA LYS A 102 -44.91 -17.12 -33.23
C LYS A 102 -45.89 -17.85 -32.31
N GLY A 103 -46.02 -17.44 -31.05
CA GLY A 103 -46.88 -18.11 -30.05
C GLY A 103 -46.26 -19.35 -29.38
N ASN A 104 -44.96 -19.60 -29.58
CA ASN A 104 -44.27 -20.83 -29.16
C ASN A 104 -43.16 -20.57 -28.12
N THR A 105 -43.36 -19.63 -27.19
CA THR A 105 -42.33 -19.33 -26.17
C THR A 105 -42.35 -20.33 -25.01
N SER A 106 -41.16 -20.83 -24.65
CA SER A 106 -40.92 -21.58 -23.41
C SER A 106 -40.03 -20.82 -22.42
N ASN A 107 -39.62 -19.59 -22.76
CA ASN A 107 -38.71 -18.81 -21.93
C ASN A 107 -39.40 -18.35 -20.62
N PRO A 108 -38.83 -18.65 -19.43
CA PRO A 108 -39.46 -18.37 -18.14
C PRO A 108 -39.81 -16.90 -17.88
N VAL A 109 -39.06 -15.95 -18.44
CA VAL A 109 -39.36 -14.51 -18.29
C VAL A 109 -40.52 -14.11 -19.18
N LEU A 110 -40.55 -14.59 -20.42
CA LEU A 110 -41.60 -14.26 -21.39
C LEU A 110 -42.95 -14.88 -21.02
N THR A 111 -42.97 -16.07 -20.41
CA THR A 111 -44.23 -16.72 -19.97
C THR A 111 -44.95 -15.95 -18.87
N LYS A 112 -44.22 -15.19 -18.02
CA LYS A 112 -44.80 -14.32 -16.98
C LYS A 112 -45.65 -13.16 -17.54
N LEU A 113 -45.45 -12.78 -18.80
CA LEU A 113 -46.29 -11.77 -19.46
C LEU A 113 -47.72 -12.28 -19.74
N GLY A 114 -47.94 -13.59 -19.66
CA GLY A 114 -49.25 -14.25 -19.82
C GLY A 114 -49.59 -14.61 -21.26
N ALA A 115 -50.72 -15.30 -21.42
CA ALA A 115 -51.26 -15.68 -22.72
C ALA A 115 -51.66 -14.45 -23.55
N GLY A 116 -51.39 -14.46 -24.86
CA GLY A 116 -51.65 -13.31 -25.74
C GLY A 116 -50.72 -12.12 -25.52
N SER A 117 -49.61 -12.30 -24.81
CA SER A 117 -48.65 -11.24 -24.48
C SER A 117 -48.04 -10.57 -25.72
N TYR A 118 -47.79 -11.31 -26.81
CA TYR A 118 -47.35 -10.68 -28.06
C TYR A 118 -48.41 -9.72 -28.62
N GLN A 119 -49.68 -10.10 -28.68
CA GLN A 119 -50.73 -9.22 -29.20
C GLN A 119 -50.88 -7.97 -28.33
N LYS A 120 -50.76 -8.12 -27.01
CA LYS A 120 -50.84 -7.02 -26.04
C LYS A 120 -49.65 -6.06 -26.14
N TYR A 121 -48.43 -6.57 -26.30
CA TYR A 121 -47.18 -5.80 -26.27
C TYR A 121 -46.49 -5.73 -27.64
N ARG A 122 -47.25 -5.90 -28.73
CA ARG A 122 -46.74 -6.11 -30.10
C ARG A 122 -45.68 -5.10 -30.51
N GLU A 123 -45.99 -3.81 -30.38
CA GLU A 123 -45.08 -2.74 -30.80
C GLU A 123 -43.75 -2.77 -30.02
N GLY A 124 -43.78 -3.12 -28.72
CA GLY A 124 -42.57 -3.22 -27.90
C GLY A 124 -41.73 -4.46 -28.22
N ILE A 125 -42.37 -5.61 -28.42
CA ILE A 125 -41.68 -6.85 -28.81
C ILE A 125 -41.06 -6.71 -30.21
N ASP A 126 -41.81 -6.15 -31.17
CA ASP A 126 -41.29 -5.90 -32.52
C ASP A 126 -40.10 -4.92 -32.49
N TYR A 127 -40.16 -3.86 -31.67
CA TYR A 127 -39.02 -2.96 -31.48
C TYR A 127 -37.82 -3.67 -30.85
N LEU A 128 -38.00 -4.51 -29.83
CA LEU A 128 -36.90 -5.23 -29.19
C LEU A 128 -36.22 -6.19 -30.18
N ILE A 129 -36.98 -6.86 -31.04
CA ILE A 129 -36.42 -7.69 -32.12
C ILE A 129 -35.55 -6.85 -33.05
N GLU A 130 -36.05 -5.70 -33.52
CA GLU A 130 -35.30 -4.80 -34.38
C GLU A 130 -34.04 -4.26 -33.67
N ALA A 131 -34.16 -3.86 -32.41
CA ALA A 131 -33.04 -3.38 -31.61
C ALA A 131 -31.96 -4.46 -31.44
N LYS A 132 -32.33 -5.74 -31.25
CA LYS A 132 -31.39 -6.87 -31.19
C LYS A 132 -30.74 -7.18 -32.53
N TYR A 133 -31.43 -6.96 -33.65
CA TYR A 133 -30.82 -7.06 -34.98
C TYR A 133 -29.75 -5.98 -35.20
N LEU A 134 -30.02 -4.74 -34.77
CA LEU A 134 -29.10 -3.62 -34.91
C LEU A 134 -27.93 -3.66 -33.93
N GLU A 135 -28.13 -4.16 -32.71
CA GLU A 135 -27.19 -4.11 -31.58
C GLU A 135 -25.72 -4.45 -31.93
N PRO A 136 -25.41 -5.54 -32.66
CA PRO A 136 -24.02 -5.88 -33.01
C PRO A 136 -23.32 -4.82 -33.88
N TYR A 137 -24.09 -4.07 -34.66
CA TYR A 137 -23.57 -3.05 -35.58
C TYR A 137 -23.55 -1.66 -34.96
N MET A 138 -24.22 -1.40 -33.83
CA MET A 138 -24.36 -0.04 -33.31
C MET A 138 -23.12 0.41 -32.52
N LYS A 139 -21.99 0.49 -33.23
CA LYS A 139 -20.68 1.02 -32.84
C LYS A 139 -20.19 2.00 -33.92
N ILE A 140 -19.49 3.06 -33.53
CA ILE A 140 -18.88 3.99 -34.50
C ILE A 140 -17.67 3.31 -35.17
N ASN A 141 -17.48 3.52 -36.47
CA ASN A 141 -16.28 3.03 -37.15
C ASN A 141 -15.03 3.68 -36.57
N TYR A 142 -14.06 2.86 -36.14
CA TYR A 142 -12.74 3.30 -35.70
C TYR A 142 -12.00 3.96 -36.87
N VAL A 143 -11.31 5.06 -36.58
CA VAL A 143 -10.43 5.71 -37.55
C VAL A 143 -9.07 5.86 -36.88
N GLU A 144 -8.06 5.28 -37.53
CA GLU A 144 -6.69 5.28 -37.06
C GLU A 144 -6.17 6.72 -36.90
N SER A 145 -5.44 6.95 -35.82
CA SER A 145 -4.80 8.20 -35.44
C SER A 145 -3.33 7.93 -35.10
N ALA A 146 -2.51 8.98 -34.95
CA ALA A 146 -1.10 8.82 -34.60
C ALA A 146 -0.88 8.07 -33.27
N ASP A 147 -1.87 8.07 -32.37
CA ASP A 147 -1.85 7.41 -31.05
C ASP A 147 -2.44 5.98 -31.08
N SER A 148 -2.86 5.48 -32.25
CA SER A 148 -3.49 4.16 -32.43
C SER A 148 -2.59 2.97 -32.08
N PHE A 149 -1.30 3.19 -31.87
CA PHE A 149 -0.37 2.16 -31.41
C PHE A 149 -0.76 1.58 -30.04
N TYR A 150 -1.36 2.39 -29.15
CA TYR A 150 -1.74 1.98 -27.79
C TYR A 150 -3.16 1.41 -27.69
N TYR A 151 -3.99 1.62 -28.71
CA TYR A 151 -5.40 1.21 -28.73
C TYR A 151 -5.73 0.52 -30.04
N ARG A 152 -5.55 -0.80 -30.09
CA ARG A 152 -6.00 -1.64 -31.21
C ARG A 152 -7.41 -2.12 -30.97
N GLU A 153 -8.26 -1.95 -31.98
CA GLU A 153 -9.60 -2.55 -31.99
C GLU A 153 -9.49 -4.07 -32.17
N ASN A 154 -10.44 -4.81 -31.59
CA ASN A 154 -10.54 -6.25 -31.82
C ASN A 154 -11.05 -6.49 -33.24
N GLU A 155 -10.29 -7.23 -34.08
CA GLU A 155 -10.58 -7.40 -35.51
C GLU A 155 -11.95 -8.05 -35.81
N SER A 156 -12.60 -8.64 -34.81
CA SER A 156 -13.92 -9.28 -34.91
C SER A 156 -15.12 -8.36 -34.68
N ASP A 157 -14.92 -7.10 -34.27
CA ASP A 157 -16.00 -6.21 -33.90
C ASP A 157 -16.73 -5.61 -35.11
N LYS A 158 -18.06 -5.71 -35.12
CA LYS A 158 -18.90 -5.09 -36.15
C LYS A 158 -19.19 -3.62 -35.87
N ASN A 159 -19.39 -2.82 -36.91
CA ASN A 159 -19.75 -1.40 -36.79
C ASN A 159 -20.88 -0.97 -37.74
N ALA A 160 -21.36 0.27 -37.57
CA ALA A 160 -22.58 0.74 -38.20
C ALA A 160 -22.46 0.87 -39.73
N THR A 161 -21.25 1.00 -40.26
CA THR A 161 -21.01 1.16 -41.70
C THR A 161 -21.15 -0.15 -42.49
N GLU A 162 -21.22 -1.30 -41.81
CA GLU A 162 -21.46 -2.61 -42.43
C GLU A 162 -22.93 -2.83 -42.79
N LEU A 163 -23.85 -2.02 -42.26
CA LEU A 163 -25.26 -2.04 -42.67
C LEU A 163 -25.48 -1.16 -43.89
N ASP A 164 -26.32 -1.61 -44.82
CA ASP A 164 -26.75 -0.80 -45.96
C ASP A 164 -27.53 0.42 -45.45
N TYR A 165 -26.93 1.61 -45.58
CA TYR A 165 -27.47 2.83 -44.98
C TYR A 165 -28.88 3.16 -45.50
N ALA A 166 -29.09 3.11 -46.82
CA ALA A 166 -30.35 3.49 -47.43
C ALA A 166 -31.47 2.51 -47.05
N LYS A 167 -31.18 1.19 -47.08
CA LYS A 167 -32.15 0.17 -46.66
C LYS A 167 -32.50 0.29 -45.18
N THR A 168 -31.52 0.45 -44.31
CA THR A 168 -31.74 0.55 -42.86
C THR A 168 -32.53 1.81 -42.49
N ILE A 169 -32.19 2.97 -43.06
CA ILE A 169 -32.97 4.21 -42.84
C ILE A 169 -34.40 4.06 -43.35
N SER A 170 -34.60 3.46 -44.53
CA SER A 170 -35.95 3.23 -45.08
C SER A 170 -36.76 2.29 -44.18
N ALA A 171 -36.16 1.21 -43.68
CA ALA A 171 -36.81 0.26 -42.79
C ALA A 171 -37.21 0.92 -41.46
N LEU A 172 -36.28 1.61 -40.79
CA LEU A 172 -36.53 2.32 -39.54
C LEU A 172 -37.58 3.42 -39.69
N THR A 173 -37.60 4.14 -40.81
CA THR A 173 -38.61 5.17 -41.10
C THR A 173 -39.99 4.55 -41.29
N SER A 174 -40.08 3.41 -41.97
CA SER A 174 -41.32 2.66 -42.12
C SER A 174 -41.86 2.19 -40.76
N LEU A 175 -41.01 1.62 -39.92
CA LEU A 175 -41.35 1.19 -38.56
C LEU A 175 -41.79 2.36 -37.67
N TYR A 176 -41.11 3.51 -37.76
CA TYR A 176 -41.49 4.74 -37.08
C TYR A 176 -42.90 5.21 -37.47
N ASN A 177 -43.22 5.20 -38.76
CA ASN A 177 -44.52 5.63 -39.26
C ASN A 177 -45.64 4.66 -38.86
N ALA A 178 -45.33 3.37 -38.78
CA ALA A 178 -46.27 2.33 -38.37
C ALA A 178 -46.55 2.32 -36.85
N ALA A 179 -45.59 2.73 -36.02
CA ALA A 179 -45.73 2.77 -34.57
C ALA A 179 -46.80 3.78 -34.12
N LYS A 180 -47.69 3.36 -33.23
CA LYS A 180 -48.76 4.19 -32.66
C LYS A 180 -48.47 4.57 -31.21
N ASN A 181 -47.82 3.68 -30.46
CA ASN A 181 -47.39 3.97 -29.10
C ASN A 181 -46.30 5.07 -29.13
N PRO A 182 -46.52 6.22 -28.46
CA PRO A 182 -45.56 7.33 -28.50
C PRO A 182 -44.16 6.99 -27.99
N GLU A 183 -44.04 6.11 -26.98
CA GLU A 183 -42.74 5.68 -26.45
C GLU A 183 -42.00 4.80 -27.46
N ILE A 184 -42.69 3.81 -28.06
CA ILE A 184 -42.09 2.95 -29.10
C ILE A 184 -41.72 3.76 -30.35
N LYS A 185 -42.59 4.68 -30.76
CA LYS A 185 -42.32 5.60 -31.86
C LYS A 185 -41.06 6.44 -31.61
N GLN A 186 -40.88 6.95 -30.38
CA GLN A 186 -39.67 7.68 -30.00
C GLN A 186 -38.43 6.80 -30.01
N ARG A 187 -38.56 5.51 -29.71
CA ARG A 187 -37.44 4.55 -29.77
C ARG A 187 -36.97 4.30 -31.20
N TYR A 188 -37.88 4.21 -32.18
CA TYR A 188 -37.47 4.20 -33.59
C TYR A 188 -36.82 5.53 -34.02
N GLY A 189 -37.34 6.66 -33.53
CA GLY A 189 -36.69 7.97 -33.73
C GLY A 189 -35.26 8.01 -33.18
N TYR A 190 -35.04 7.45 -31.99
CA TYR A 190 -33.70 7.26 -31.42
C TYR A 190 -32.79 6.41 -32.30
N GLN A 191 -33.27 5.28 -32.84
CA GLN A 191 -32.46 4.43 -33.72
C GLN A 191 -32.06 5.18 -35.02
N LEU A 192 -32.96 5.98 -35.60
CA LEU A 192 -32.65 6.82 -36.77
C LEU A 192 -31.53 7.83 -36.48
N VAL A 193 -31.58 8.48 -35.32
CA VAL A 193 -30.54 9.43 -34.88
C VAL A 193 -29.22 8.71 -34.61
N ARG A 194 -29.25 7.61 -33.83
CA ARG A 194 -28.06 6.82 -33.46
C ARG A 194 -27.36 6.26 -34.70
N PHE A 195 -28.11 5.65 -35.61
CA PHE A 195 -27.55 5.03 -36.81
C PHE A 195 -26.91 6.08 -37.73
N SER A 196 -27.58 7.23 -37.91
CA SER A 196 -27.02 8.35 -38.68
C SER A 196 -25.77 8.94 -38.02
N HIS A 197 -25.74 9.04 -36.69
CA HIS A 197 -24.58 9.50 -35.94
C HIS A 197 -23.39 8.52 -36.09
N TYR A 198 -23.59 7.22 -35.87
CA TYR A 198 -22.51 6.22 -35.91
C TYR A 198 -21.97 5.94 -37.31
N THR A 199 -22.77 6.21 -38.34
CA THR A 199 -22.31 6.23 -39.75
C THR A 199 -21.72 7.59 -40.17
N ARG A 200 -21.56 8.52 -39.22
CA ARG A 200 -21.00 9.88 -39.40
C ARG A 200 -21.79 10.79 -40.35
N ASN A 201 -23.06 10.47 -40.61
CA ASN A 201 -24.00 11.33 -41.32
C ASN A 201 -24.57 12.39 -40.35
N PHE A 202 -23.72 13.27 -39.83
CA PHE A 202 -24.04 14.13 -38.69
C PHE A 202 -25.19 15.12 -38.97
N ASP A 203 -25.23 15.74 -40.14
CA ASP A 203 -26.35 16.61 -40.54
C ASP A 203 -27.68 15.84 -40.58
N VAL A 204 -27.65 14.60 -41.08
CA VAL A 204 -28.83 13.73 -41.13
C VAL A 204 -29.27 13.34 -39.73
N ALA A 205 -28.34 13.03 -38.82
CA ALA A 205 -28.67 12.76 -37.41
C ALA A 205 -29.36 13.96 -36.74
N LEU A 206 -28.89 15.17 -37.01
CA LEU A 206 -29.49 16.41 -36.51
C LEU A 206 -30.92 16.61 -37.04
N GLN A 207 -31.14 16.38 -38.34
CA GLN A 207 -32.48 16.48 -38.93
C GLN A 207 -33.40 15.34 -38.50
N ALA A 208 -32.87 14.14 -38.30
CA ALA A 208 -33.62 13.00 -37.79
C ALA A 208 -34.14 13.28 -36.37
N PHE A 209 -33.34 13.92 -35.51
CA PHE A 209 -33.79 14.29 -34.18
C PHE A 209 -34.97 15.28 -34.23
N LYS A 210 -34.84 16.34 -35.06
CA LYS A 210 -35.88 17.36 -35.26
C LYS A 210 -37.17 16.78 -35.84
N SER A 211 -37.06 15.80 -36.74
CA SER A 211 -38.21 15.22 -37.46
C SER A 211 -38.88 14.07 -36.73
N PHE A 212 -38.10 13.23 -36.03
CA PHE A 212 -38.58 11.95 -35.49
C PHE A 212 -38.56 11.86 -33.96
N VAL A 213 -37.86 12.74 -33.25
CA VAL A 213 -37.78 12.68 -31.77
C VAL A 213 -38.47 13.86 -31.12
N GLN A 214 -38.12 15.09 -31.54
CA GLN A 214 -38.63 16.33 -30.97
C GLN A 214 -40.17 16.47 -31.03
N PRO A 215 -40.86 16.13 -32.13
CA PRO A 215 -42.31 16.35 -32.24
C PRO A 215 -43.14 15.45 -31.30
N ILE A 216 -42.60 14.31 -30.86
CA ILE A 216 -43.27 13.38 -29.95
C ILE A 216 -43.50 14.01 -28.57
N SER A 217 -42.70 15.02 -28.20
CA SER A 217 -42.85 15.80 -26.97
C SER A 217 -42.77 15.01 -25.66
N LEU A 218 -42.34 13.74 -25.71
CA LEU A 218 -42.02 12.94 -24.52
C LEU A 218 -40.58 13.18 -24.08
N ARG A 219 -40.38 13.38 -22.76
CA ARG A 219 -39.07 13.65 -22.14
C ARG A 219 -38.62 12.48 -21.23
N GLY A 220 -38.76 11.25 -21.73
CA GLY A 220 -38.34 10.03 -21.03
C GLY A 220 -36.90 9.59 -21.34
N ALA A 221 -36.51 8.41 -20.89
CA ALA A 221 -35.17 7.84 -21.10
C ALA A 221 -34.72 7.88 -22.57
N THR A 222 -35.59 7.44 -23.48
CA THR A 222 -35.33 7.40 -24.93
C THR A 222 -35.06 8.78 -25.53
N TYR A 223 -35.71 9.83 -25.03
CA TYR A 223 -35.45 11.20 -25.47
C TYR A 223 -34.01 11.61 -25.15
N TYR A 224 -33.54 11.36 -23.92
CA TYR A 224 -32.17 11.68 -23.52
C TYR A 224 -31.13 10.77 -24.18
N MET A 225 -31.47 9.51 -24.47
CA MET A 225 -30.66 8.64 -25.33
C MET A 225 -30.49 9.24 -26.74
N ALA A 226 -31.55 9.79 -27.34
CA ALA A 226 -31.45 10.46 -28.63
C ALA A 226 -30.73 11.81 -28.54
N LEU A 227 -30.89 12.54 -27.44
CA LEU A 227 -30.21 13.82 -27.20
C LEU A 227 -28.70 13.62 -27.08
N ASP A 228 -28.26 12.55 -26.43
CA ASP A 228 -26.86 12.11 -26.32
C ASP A 228 -26.24 11.88 -27.71
N GLN A 229 -26.96 11.17 -28.59
CA GLN A 229 -26.52 10.95 -29.97
C GLN A 229 -26.54 12.23 -30.82
N LEU A 230 -27.54 13.11 -30.62
CA LEU A 230 -27.56 14.43 -31.26
C LEU A 230 -26.34 15.26 -30.84
N ALA A 231 -26.01 15.27 -29.55
CA ALA A 231 -24.86 16.01 -29.02
C ALA A 231 -23.54 15.49 -29.61
N GLY A 232 -23.41 14.17 -29.76
CA GLY A 232 -22.29 13.55 -30.49
C GLY A 232 -22.19 14.01 -31.95
N ALA A 233 -23.31 14.02 -32.68
CA ALA A 233 -23.36 14.51 -34.06
C ALA A 233 -23.02 16.02 -34.16
N GLN A 234 -23.54 16.84 -33.25
CA GLN A 234 -23.20 18.26 -33.14
C GLN A 234 -21.71 18.48 -32.90
N ARG A 235 -21.06 17.62 -32.10
CA ARG A 235 -19.61 17.65 -31.94
C ARG A 235 -18.89 17.38 -33.25
N GLY A 236 -19.32 16.39 -34.01
CA GLY A 236 -18.81 16.09 -35.35
C GLY A 236 -18.94 17.26 -36.33
N LEU A 237 -19.99 18.07 -36.18
CA LEU A 237 -20.23 19.30 -36.94
C LEU A 237 -19.52 20.55 -36.38
N GLN A 238 -18.60 20.39 -35.42
CA GLN A 238 -17.89 21.48 -34.74
C GLN A 238 -18.81 22.47 -33.99
N MET A 239 -20.04 22.06 -33.66
CA MET A 239 -20.99 22.85 -32.87
C MET A 239 -20.75 22.66 -31.35
N GLY A 240 -19.54 22.97 -30.89
CA GLY A 240 -19.07 22.65 -29.54
C GLY A 240 -19.96 23.17 -28.40
N SER A 241 -20.45 24.41 -28.51
CA SER A 241 -21.33 25.03 -27.51
C SER A 241 -22.67 24.30 -27.36
N GLU A 242 -23.27 23.87 -28.47
CA GLU A 242 -24.56 23.16 -28.44
C GLU A 242 -24.40 21.69 -28.04
N ALA A 243 -23.31 21.06 -28.48
CA ALA A 243 -22.95 19.73 -28.02
C ALA A 243 -22.77 19.71 -26.49
N ASN A 244 -21.98 20.63 -25.92
CA ASN A 244 -21.77 20.73 -24.47
C ASN A 244 -23.08 20.96 -23.71
N TRP A 245 -23.95 21.84 -24.18
CA TRP A 245 -25.26 22.05 -23.55
C TRP A 245 -26.15 20.82 -23.59
N ASN A 246 -26.19 20.10 -24.72
CA ASN A 246 -27.03 18.91 -24.84
C ASN A 246 -26.46 17.75 -24.00
N PHE A 247 -25.13 17.57 -23.94
CA PHE A 247 -24.51 16.62 -22.99
C PHE A 247 -24.78 17.01 -21.54
N PHE A 248 -24.76 18.31 -21.20
CA PHE A 248 -25.14 18.79 -19.87
C PHE A 248 -26.60 18.43 -19.52
N GLN A 249 -27.52 18.57 -20.47
CA GLN A 249 -28.91 18.16 -20.28
C GLN A 249 -29.06 16.63 -20.15
N VAL A 250 -28.27 15.83 -20.88
CA VAL A 250 -28.22 14.37 -20.67
C VAL A 250 -27.68 14.06 -19.28
N PHE A 251 -26.55 14.65 -18.89
CA PHE A 251 -25.94 14.48 -17.57
C PHE A 251 -26.93 14.77 -16.44
N LYS A 252 -27.64 15.90 -16.51
CA LYS A 252 -28.62 16.29 -15.49
C LYS A 252 -29.79 15.31 -15.40
N ASN A 253 -30.36 14.90 -16.55
CA ASN A 253 -31.65 14.21 -16.59
C ASN A 253 -31.55 12.67 -16.73
N SER A 254 -30.35 12.12 -16.94
CA SER A 254 -30.11 10.68 -16.97
C SER A 254 -29.40 10.18 -15.72
N LYS A 255 -29.71 8.94 -15.33
CA LYS A 255 -29.03 8.23 -14.23
C LYS A 255 -27.91 7.36 -14.78
N SER A 256 -28.24 6.50 -15.75
CA SER A 256 -27.32 5.53 -16.34
C SER A 256 -26.31 6.10 -17.35
N ARG A 257 -26.43 7.38 -17.73
CA ARG A 257 -25.60 8.03 -18.76
C ARG A 257 -24.73 9.19 -18.25
N LYS A 258 -24.67 9.38 -16.92
CA LYS A 258 -23.92 10.52 -16.35
C LYS A 258 -22.43 10.46 -16.74
N GLU A 259 -21.78 9.32 -16.57
CA GLU A 259 -20.36 9.13 -16.92
C GLU A 259 -20.09 9.41 -18.40
N SER A 260 -20.87 8.79 -19.30
CA SER A 260 -20.69 8.95 -20.74
C SER A 260 -20.94 10.40 -21.20
N ALA A 261 -21.97 11.04 -20.65
CA ALA A 261 -22.28 12.44 -20.94
C ALA A 261 -21.19 13.37 -20.41
N PHE A 262 -20.65 13.10 -19.22
CA PHE A 262 -19.53 13.83 -18.63
C PHE A 262 -18.27 13.75 -19.50
N ILE A 263 -17.82 12.54 -19.88
CA ILE A 263 -16.66 12.36 -20.78
C ILE A 263 -16.87 13.12 -22.09
N SER A 264 -18.08 13.06 -22.65
CA SER A 264 -18.40 13.67 -23.94
C SER A 264 -18.50 15.21 -23.86
N MET A 265 -18.69 15.75 -22.67
CA MET A 265 -18.67 17.17 -22.38
C MET A 265 -17.22 17.66 -22.31
N LYS A 266 -16.69 18.10 -23.45
CA LYS A 266 -15.34 18.70 -23.51
C LYS A 266 -15.37 20.10 -22.89
N LEU A 267 -15.19 20.18 -21.57
CA LEU A 267 -15.10 21.41 -20.78
C LEU A 267 -13.64 21.86 -20.60
N SER A 268 -12.88 21.93 -21.70
CA SER A 268 -11.44 22.19 -21.67
C SER A 268 -11.04 23.66 -21.45
N ASP A 269 -12.00 24.58 -21.34
CA ASP A 269 -11.74 26.00 -21.16
C ASP A 269 -12.86 26.71 -20.37
N THR A 270 -12.49 27.86 -19.78
CA THR A 270 -13.40 28.70 -18.98
C THR A 270 -14.59 29.23 -19.79
N ALA A 271 -14.43 29.42 -21.11
CA ALA A 271 -15.49 29.94 -21.98
C ALA A 271 -16.63 28.92 -22.15
N SER A 272 -16.29 27.64 -22.31
CA SER A 272 -17.20 26.52 -22.42
C SER A 272 -18.02 26.34 -21.15
N PHE A 273 -17.39 26.46 -19.99
CA PHE A 273 -18.08 26.47 -18.70
C PHE A 273 -19.04 27.67 -18.55
N ASN A 274 -18.54 28.88 -18.82
CA ASN A 274 -19.35 30.10 -18.74
C ASN A 274 -20.57 30.07 -19.66
N ASN A 275 -20.49 29.37 -20.80
CA ASN A 275 -21.64 29.16 -21.67
C ASN A 275 -22.74 28.33 -21.00
N ILE A 276 -22.40 27.21 -20.36
CA ILE A 276 -23.37 26.39 -19.62
C ILE A 276 -23.99 27.20 -18.48
N LEU A 277 -23.16 27.87 -17.68
CA LEU A 277 -23.64 28.66 -16.54
C LEU A 277 -24.56 29.81 -16.98
N LYS A 278 -24.25 30.49 -18.10
CA LYS A 278 -25.10 31.55 -18.67
C LYS A 278 -26.45 31.03 -19.16
N ARG A 279 -26.51 29.78 -19.63
CA ARG A 279 -27.73 29.13 -20.13
C ARG A 279 -28.56 28.48 -19.02
N ALA A 280 -27.93 28.16 -17.88
CA ALA A 280 -28.59 27.58 -16.72
C ALA A 280 -29.63 28.56 -16.13
N GLY A 281 -30.91 28.25 -16.34
CA GLY A 281 -32.02 29.10 -15.90
C GLY A 281 -32.51 28.75 -14.50
N SER A 282 -32.55 27.46 -14.18
CA SER A 282 -33.05 26.95 -12.89
C SER A 282 -31.94 26.86 -11.83
N ASN A 283 -32.33 26.83 -10.55
CA ASN A 283 -31.41 26.58 -9.44
C ASN A 283 -30.70 25.23 -9.60
N GLU A 284 -31.43 24.17 -9.99
CA GLU A 284 -30.86 22.85 -10.24
C GLU A 284 -29.77 22.90 -11.34
N GLU A 285 -30.02 23.58 -12.46
CA GLU A 285 -29.04 23.71 -13.54
C GLU A 285 -27.81 24.49 -13.11
N LYS A 286 -27.98 25.59 -12.36
CA LYS A 286 -26.86 26.38 -11.85
C LYS A 286 -26.01 25.56 -10.87
N ASN A 287 -26.67 24.82 -9.97
CA ASN A 287 -26.00 23.97 -9.00
C ASN A 287 -25.21 22.84 -9.70
N MET A 288 -25.83 22.20 -10.71
CA MET A 288 -25.18 21.17 -11.53
C MET A 288 -23.97 21.71 -12.31
N ALA A 289 -24.06 22.94 -12.84
CA ALA A 289 -22.92 23.59 -13.48
C ALA A 289 -21.77 23.76 -12.48
N TYR A 290 -22.03 24.33 -11.29
CA TYR A 290 -20.98 24.47 -10.28
C TYR A 290 -20.37 23.13 -9.83
N PHE A 291 -21.18 22.07 -9.73
CA PHE A 291 -20.67 20.73 -9.48
C PHE A 291 -19.65 20.27 -10.54
N LEU A 292 -19.94 20.45 -11.83
CA LEU A 292 -19.02 20.08 -12.91
C LEU A 292 -17.70 20.86 -12.82
N LEU A 293 -17.75 22.14 -12.44
CA LEU A 293 -16.55 22.95 -12.23
C LEU A 293 -15.74 22.46 -11.02
N GLY A 294 -16.41 22.21 -9.90
CA GLY A 294 -15.77 21.72 -8.68
C GLY A 294 -15.16 20.34 -8.84
N TYR A 295 -15.76 19.49 -9.69
CA TYR A 295 -15.27 18.14 -9.94
C TYR A 295 -13.96 18.12 -10.77
N GLU A 296 -13.83 18.97 -11.80
CA GLU A 296 -12.62 19.05 -12.65
C GLU A 296 -11.45 19.78 -11.96
N ASP A 297 -11.70 20.82 -11.14
CA ASP A 297 -10.68 21.57 -10.37
C ASP A 297 -10.82 21.32 -8.87
N PHE A 298 -10.53 20.07 -8.46
CA PHE A 298 -10.73 19.59 -7.08
C PHE A 298 -9.54 19.89 -6.15
N THR A 299 -8.93 21.08 -6.23
CA THR A 299 -7.78 21.47 -5.39
C THR A 299 -8.19 22.13 -4.06
N ASN A 300 -9.21 22.98 -4.10
CA ASN A 300 -9.87 23.56 -2.92
C ASN A 300 -11.38 23.63 -3.22
N PRO A 301 -12.17 22.64 -2.78
CA PRO A 301 -13.59 22.53 -3.16
C PRO A 301 -14.48 23.57 -2.47
N ILE A 302 -14.03 24.17 -1.36
CA ILE A 302 -14.85 25.03 -0.50
C ILE A 302 -15.48 26.21 -1.25
N PRO A 303 -14.76 27.04 -2.04
CA PRO A 303 -15.37 28.19 -2.71
C PRO A 303 -16.46 27.81 -3.72
N ILE A 304 -16.41 26.61 -4.31
CA ILE A 304 -17.45 26.12 -5.20
C ILE A 304 -18.63 25.57 -4.40
N MET A 305 -18.36 24.83 -3.32
CA MET A 305 -19.39 24.34 -2.39
C MET A 305 -20.20 25.50 -1.78
N GLU A 306 -19.57 26.64 -1.50
CA GLU A 306 -20.26 27.87 -1.06
C GLU A 306 -21.30 28.35 -2.06
N LYS A 307 -20.94 28.40 -3.35
CA LYS A 307 -21.88 28.78 -4.43
C LYS A 307 -23.03 27.80 -4.57
N MET A 308 -22.76 26.51 -4.40
CA MET A 308 -23.77 25.44 -4.44
C MET A 308 -24.72 25.54 -3.23
N TYR A 309 -24.18 25.80 -2.04
CA TYR A 309 -24.93 26.01 -0.80
C TYR A 309 -25.89 27.19 -0.89
N ASP A 310 -25.45 28.32 -1.46
CA ASP A 310 -26.30 29.50 -1.64
C ASP A 310 -27.49 29.25 -2.59
N ILE A 311 -27.38 28.26 -3.49
CA ILE A 311 -28.43 27.89 -4.44
C ILE A 311 -29.40 26.87 -3.83
N ASP A 312 -28.87 25.76 -3.31
CA ASP A 312 -29.64 24.69 -2.70
C ASP A 312 -28.79 23.91 -1.69
N PRO A 313 -28.91 24.20 -0.38
CA PRO A 313 -28.15 23.51 0.67
C PRO A 313 -28.58 22.04 0.88
N ASN A 314 -29.73 21.63 0.33
CA ASN A 314 -30.19 20.24 0.40
C ASN A 314 -29.76 19.40 -0.80
N SER A 315 -29.04 19.99 -1.75
CA SER A 315 -28.68 19.33 -3.00
C SER A 315 -27.79 18.11 -2.79
N GLU A 316 -28.12 17.02 -3.47
CA GLU A 316 -27.37 15.76 -3.33
C GLU A 316 -25.95 15.86 -3.89
N ILE A 317 -25.75 16.61 -4.98
CA ILE A 317 -24.43 16.86 -5.58
C ILE A 317 -23.51 17.71 -4.67
N LEU A 318 -24.08 18.48 -3.75
CA LEU A 318 -23.29 19.18 -2.73
C LEU A 318 -22.74 18.18 -1.70
N LYS A 319 -23.51 17.14 -1.36
CA LYS A 319 -23.04 16.04 -0.49
C LYS A 319 -21.97 15.20 -1.19
N VAL A 320 -22.05 15.01 -2.51
CA VAL A 320 -20.98 14.38 -3.31
C VAL A 320 -19.67 15.16 -3.14
N MET A 321 -19.70 16.49 -3.28
CA MET A 321 -18.52 17.35 -3.07
C MET A 321 -17.99 17.25 -1.63
N ALA A 322 -18.86 17.22 -0.63
CA ALA A 322 -18.47 17.03 0.76
C ALA A 322 -17.83 15.66 1.01
N ALA A 323 -18.40 14.57 0.50
CA ALA A 323 -17.85 13.22 0.61
C ALA A 323 -16.45 13.14 -0.03
N ARG A 324 -16.29 13.72 -1.22
CA ARG A 324 -14.97 13.83 -1.88
C ARG A 324 -13.97 14.60 -1.02
N SER A 325 -14.42 15.69 -0.40
CA SER A 325 -13.56 16.57 0.41
C SER A 325 -13.11 15.87 1.69
N ILE A 326 -14.00 15.12 2.33
CA ILE A 326 -13.66 14.28 3.48
C ILE A 326 -12.64 13.23 3.08
N ASN A 327 -12.84 12.54 1.96
CA ASN A 327 -11.91 11.50 1.51
C ASN A 327 -10.51 12.03 1.19
N GLU A 328 -10.42 13.23 0.61
CA GLU A 328 -9.14 13.91 0.41
C GLU A 328 -8.43 14.19 1.75
N LEU A 329 -9.18 14.62 2.78
CA LEU A 329 -8.62 14.77 4.12
C LEU A 329 -8.18 13.42 4.70
N GLU A 330 -8.94 12.34 4.52
CA GLU A 330 -8.54 11.00 5.01
C GLU A 330 -7.18 10.57 4.45
N ARG A 331 -6.87 10.86 3.19
CA ARG A 331 -5.57 10.55 2.57
C ARG A 331 -4.42 11.25 3.26
N SER A 332 -4.64 12.46 3.75
CA SER A 332 -3.64 13.24 4.47
C SER A 332 -3.53 12.84 5.94
N TYR A 333 -4.65 12.50 6.58
CA TYR A 333 -4.72 12.30 8.04
C TYR A 333 -4.63 10.84 8.48
N LEU A 334 -4.95 9.88 7.61
CA LEU A 334 -5.11 8.46 7.94
C LEU A 334 -4.33 7.54 6.97
N PRO A 335 -3.01 7.72 6.79
CA PRO A 335 -2.23 6.88 5.90
C PRO A 335 -2.16 5.43 6.41
N THR A 336 -2.04 4.46 5.50
CA THR A 336 -1.86 3.04 5.86
C THR A 336 -0.44 2.70 6.30
N TYR A 337 0.51 3.61 6.03
CA TYR A 337 1.92 3.52 6.39
C TYR A 337 2.40 4.83 7.03
N TYR A 338 3.16 4.70 8.13
CA TYR A 338 3.76 5.82 8.85
C TYR A 338 5.29 5.75 8.67
N TYR A 339 5.86 6.63 7.85
CA TYR A 339 7.30 6.63 7.55
C TYR A 339 8.11 7.45 8.57
N ASP A 340 9.30 6.95 8.95
CA ASP A 340 10.29 7.63 9.82
C ASP A 340 11.06 8.68 8.99
N SER A 341 10.67 9.95 9.09
CA SER A 341 11.29 11.05 8.36
C SER A 341 12.60 11.48 9.02
N LYS A 342 13.72 10.79 8.78
CA LYS A 342 15.02 11.25 9.29
C LYS A 342 15.69 12.35 8.46
N ASP A 343 15.17 12.64 7.27
CA ASP A 343 15.78 13.63 6.35
C ASP A 343 15.09 15.02 6.35
N ALA A 344 14.02 15.21 7.13
CA ALA A 344 13.28 16.48 7.16
C ALA A 344 13.99 17.60 7.95
N ASP A 345 14.88 17.26 8.88
CA ASP A 345 15.57 18.25 9.73
C ASP A 345 16.70 19.01 9.03
N ALA A 346 17.10 18.62 7.80
CA ALA A 346 18.18 19.28 7.07
C ALA A 346 17.73 20.49 6.23
N SER A 347 16.42 20.73 6.03
CA SER A 347 15.93 21.75 5.07
C SER A 347 15.12 22.89 5.67
N SER A 348 14.91 22.96 6.99
CA SER A 348 14.18 24.07 7.62
C SER A 348 15.08 25.13 8.27
N GLU A 349 15.93 25.78 7.46
CA GLU A 349 16.44 27.09 7.85
C GLU A 349 15.27 28.08 7.91
N LYS A 350 14.81 28.38 9.13
CA LYS A 350 13.84 29.44 9.43
C LYS A 350 14.37 30.78 8.90
N LYS A 351 13.83 31.25 7.78
CA LYS A 351 13.87 32.69 7.44
C LYS A 351 12.88 33.45 8.33
N PRO A 352 13.30 34.50 9.05
CA PRO A 352 12.40 35.30 9.86
C PRO A 352 11.57 36.22 8.94
N SER A 353 10.26 36.03 8.91
CA SER A 353 9.32 36.95 8.26
C SER A 353 8.98 38.10 9.20
N THR A 354 9.52 39.28 8.91
CA THR A 354 9.01 40.55 9.42
C THR A 354 7.78 40.96 8.60
N ALA A 355 6.59 40.91 9.20
CA ALA A 355 5.41 41.60 8.69
C ALA A 355 4.73 42.35 9.84
N LYS A 356 4.59 43.66 9.64
CA LYS A 356 4.00 44.63 10.57
C LYS A 356 2.47 44.42 10.64
N ASP A 357 1.98 44.35 11.88
CA ASP A 357 0.57 44.47 12.25
C ASP A 357 -0.01 45.84 11.85
N SER A 358 -1.24 45.82 11.35
CA SER A 358 -2.17 46.93 11.59
C SER A 358 -3.63 46.48 11.48
N SER A 359 -4.37 46.77 12.56
CA SER A 359 -5.85 46.94 12.69
C SER A 359 -6.62 45.79 13.39
N PRO A 360 -7.74 46.07 14.09
CA PRO A 360 -7.77 46.13 15.56
C PRO A 360 -8.65 45.03 16.20
N LYS A 361 -8.34 44.73 17.47
CA LYS A 361 -9.02 43.77 18.33
C LYS A 361 -10.37 44.28 18.85
N GLU A 362 -11.38 43.41 18.83
CA GLU A 362 -12.50 43.42 19.77
C GLU A 362 -12.36 42.24 20.75
N ASP A 363 -12.61 42.54 22.02
CA ASP A 363 -12.29 41.74 23.21
C ASP A 363 -13.16 40.48 23.40
N ILE A 364 -12.52 39.33 23.62
CA ILE A 364 -13.10 38.23 24.40
C ILE A 364 -12.13 37.88 25.53
N LYS A 365 -12.58 38.11 26.77
CA LYS A 365 -11.84 37.88 28.02
C LYS A 365 -11.40 36.41 28.17
N GLN A 366 -10.09 36.16 28.06
CA GLN A 366 -9.46 34.95 28.61
C GLN A 366 -9.21 35.13 30.12
N LYS A 367 -9.53 34.09 30.91
CA LYS A 367 -9.16 33.99 32.33
C LYS A 367 -7.63 34.02 32.47
N GLU A 368 -7.09 35.04 33.11
CA GLU A 368 -5.68 35.09 33.47
C GLU A 368 -5.34 34.04 34.54
N LEU A 369 -4.27 33.28 34.29
CA LEU A 369 -3.66 32.37 35.25
C LEU A 369 -3.21 33.13 36.51
N SER A 370 -3.55 32.58 37.68
CA SER A 370 -3.26 33.15 39.00
C SER A 370 -1.76 33.34 39.23
N PHE A 371 -1.39 34.39 39.98
CA PHE A 371 -0.03 34.70 40.42
C PHE A 371 0.69 33.47 41.04
N TRP A 372 -0.07 32.60 41.73
CA TRP A 372 0.45 31.33 42.27
C TRP A 372 0.86 30.31 41.19
N GLN A 373 0.14 30.22 40.06
CA GLN A 373 0.50 29.33 38.95
C GLN A 373 1.76 29.82 38.21
N LYS A 374 1.97 31.14 38.17
CA LYS A 374 3.20 31.75 37.65
C LYS A 374 4.40 31.48 38.58
N ILE A 375 4.20 31.54 39.90
CA ILE A 375 5.22 31.21 40.91
C ILE A 375 5.60 29.72 40.87
N VAL A 376 4.63 28.81 40.78
CA VAL A 376 4.90 27.36 40.69
C VAL A 376 5.69 27.02 39.42
N ARG A 377 5.35 27.64 38.27
CA ARG A 377 6.12 27.46 37.02
C ARG A 377 7.53 28.06 37.10
N PHE A 378 7.70 29.20 37.78
CA PHE A 378 9.01 29.80 38.00
C PHE A 378 9.93 28.90 38.84
N PHE A 379 9.43 28.32 39.95
CA PHE A 379 10.24 27.43 40.79
C PHE A 379 10.48 26.04 40.18
N LYS A 380 9.55 25.51 39.37
CA LYS A 380 9.75 24.25 38.63
C LYS A 380 10.86 24.38 37.56
N ASN A 381 11.02 25.57 36.99
CA ASN A 381 12.09 25.87 36.02
C ASN A 381 13.42 26.27 36.69
N LEU A 382 13.40 26.81 37.91
CA LEU A 382 14.62 27.25 38.62
C LEU A 382 15.39 26.10 39.32
N PHE A 383 14.72 24.99 39.64
CA PHE A 383 15.33 23.83 40.33
C PHE A 383 15.53 22.58 39.45
N SER A 384 15.25 22.67 38.15
CA SER A 384 15.61 21.62 37.19
C SER A 384 16.97 21.94 36.55
N SER A 385 18.06 21.70 37.28
CA SER A 385 19.41 21.79 36.73
C SER A 385 19.98 20.39 36.45
N LYS A 386 20.20 20.10 35.16
CA LYS A 386 21.13 19.13 34.56
C LYS A 386 21.30 17.76 35.26
N SER A 387 20.67 16.75 34.66
CA SER A 387 21.34 15.49 34.36
C SER A 387 20.93 15.03 32.96
N ASP A 388 21.81 15.19 31.98
CA ASP A 388 21.76 14.43 30.73
C ASP A 388 22.06 12.97 31.06
N ASN A 389 21.01 12.24 31.41
CA ASN A 389 20.94 10.79 31.32
C ASN A 389 19.60 10.49 30.66
N LYS A 390 19.65 10.05 29.39
CA LYS A 390 18.53 9.32 28.78
C LYS A 390 18.29 8.05 29.61
N LYS A 391 17.51 8.19 30.68
CA LYS A 391 16.90 7.06 31.37
C LYS A 391 15.83 6.53 30.43
N ASP A 392 16.03 5.31 29.93
CA ASP A 392 14.92 4.42 29.60
C ASP A 392 14.09 4.29 30.90
N GLY A 393 13.13 5.18 31.08
CA GLY A 393 12.12 5.06 32.13
C GLY A 393 11.29 3.81 31.87
N ASN A 394 10.89 3.13 32.94
CA ASN A 394 10.07 1.93 32.86
C ASN A 394 8.76 2.29 32.13
N LYS A 395 8.60 1.90 30.85
CA LYS A 395 7.41 2.21 30.02
C LYS A 395 6.09 1.81 30.72
N ASN A 396 6.17 0.86 31.66
CA ASN A 396 5.04 0.31 32.40
C ASN A 396 4.37 1.29 33.41
N GLU A 397 4.91 2.48 33.66
CA GLU A 397 4.39 3.46 34.64
C GLU A 397 3.90 4.79 34.02
N GLN A 398 3.63 4.81 32.71
CA GLN A 398 3.15 6.03 32.03
C GLN A 398 1.73 6.43 32.45
N SER A 399 1.52 7.73 32.64
CA SER A 399 0.18 8.28 32.91
C SER A 399 -0.67 8.34 31.64
N ASN A 400 -2.00 8.44 31.80
CA ASN A 400 -2.91 8.59 30.65
C ASN A 400 -2.57 9.83 29.81
N ASP A 401 -2.27 10.97 30.44
CA ASP A 401 -1.92 12.21 29.74
C ASP A 401 -0.65 12.04 28.89
N GLU A 402 0.37 11.36 29.43
CA GLU A 402 1.61 11.05 28.69
C GLU A 402 1.37 10.14 27.48
N LEU A 403 0.43 9.19 27.60
CA LEU A 403 0.04 8.32 26.47
C LEU A 403 -0.79 9.09 25.44
N LEU A 404 -1.71 9.96 25.87
CA LEU A 404 -2.56 10.75 24.98
C LEU A 404 -1.76 11.76 24.15
N GLU A 405 -0.79 12.42 24.78
CA GLU A 405 0.07 13.47 24.19
C GLU A 405 1.32 12.91 23.49
N ASN A 406 1.49 11.59 23.45
CA ASN A 406 2.67 10.98 22.84
C ASN A 406 2.77 11.34 21.34
N PRO A 407 3.93 11.87 20.87
CA PRO A 407 4.09 12.28 19.47
C PRO A 407 4.02 11.11 18.47
N ASN A 408 4.23 9.88 18.93
CA ASN A 408 4.12 8.66 18.12
C ASN A 408 2.74 7.97 18.26
N ARG A 409 1.73 8.67 18.81
CA ARG A 409 0.36 8.15 18.88
C ARG A 409 -0.34 8.37 17.55
N ILE A 410 -0.73 7.27 16.90
CA ILE A 410 -1.52 7.28 15.66
C ILE A 410 -3.03 7.34 16.00
N PRO A 411 -3.92 7.75 15.07
CA PRO A 411 -3.78 7.72 13.60
C PRO A 411 -3.26 9.01 12.96
N PHE A 412 -3.32 10.14 13.67
CA PHE A 412 -3.17 11.45 13.04
C PHE A 412 -1.71 11.90 12.95
N TYR A 413 -1.17 11.83 11.73
CA TYR A 413 0.20 12.24 11.41
C TYR A 413 0.38 13.76 11.49
N THR A 414 1.54 14.21 11.98
CA THR A 414 1.88 15.64 12.05
C THR A 414 2.88 16.01 10.93
N LYS A 415 2.31 16.37 9.78
CA LYS A 415 2.87 17.17 8.67
C LYS A 415 3.93 16.56 7.70
N ASN A 416 3.55 16.61 6.41
CA ASN A 416 4.36 16.87 5.21
C ASN A 416 5.31 15.81 4.60
N GLN A 417 4.89 14.54 4.49
CA GLN A 417 5.60 13.57 3.64
C GLN A 417 4.63 12.58 2.94
N SER A 418 3.69 13.08 2.14
CA SER A 418 3.04 12.21 1.14
C SER A 418 4.04 11.98 0.00
N TYR A 419 4.56 10.76 -0.10
CA TYR A 419 5.70 10.42 -0.96
C TYR A 419 5.35 10.35 -2.45
N PHE A 420 4.08 10.55 -2.83
CA PHE A 420 3.63 10.32 -4.20
C PHE A 420 2.85 11.48 -4.85
N TYR A 421 2.49 12.51 -4.09
CA TYR A 421 1.79 13.69 -4.61
C TYR A 421 2.47 14.97 -4.16
N ASP A 422 3.59 15.26 -4.82
CA ASP A 422 4.33 16.50 -4.66
C ASP A 422 3.60 17.63 -5.41
N GLU A 423 2.48 18.10 -4.86
CA GLU A 423 1.89 19.41 -5.18
C GLU A 423 0.84 19.83 -4.12
N LYS A 424 1.25 20.70 -3.17
CA LYS A 424 0.41 21.66 -2.43
C LYS A 424 -1.06 21.27 -2.15
N GLN A 425 -1.36 20.08 -1.62
CA GLN A 425 -2.70 19.84 -1.09
C GLN A 425 -2.93 20.80 0.09
N LYS A 426 -3.90 21.70 -0.08
CA LYS A 426 -4.26 22.66 0.96
C LYS A 426 -5.00 21.88 2.03
N ASP A 427 -4.50 21.90 3.26
CA ASP A 427 -5.30 21.51 4.40
C ASP A 427 -6.48 22.47 4.54
N PHE A 428 -7.69 21.96 4.32
CA PHE A 428 -8.95 22.70 4.39
C PHE A 428 -9.88 22.13 5.47
N LEU A 429 -9.37 21.37 6.44
CA LEU A 429 -10.18 20.77 7.52
C LEU A 429 -11.04 21.82 8.25
N ASP A 430 -10.42 22.89 8.74
CA ASP A 430 -11.12 23.98 9.45
C ASP A 430 -12.18 24.68 8.56
N ASP A 431 -11.89 24.85 7.27
CA ASP A 431 -12.80 25.51 6.33
C ASP A 431 -14.02 24.59 6.04
N LEU A 432 -13.78 23.29 5.89
CA LEU A 432 -14.83 22.29 5.68
C LEU A 432 -15.68 22.07 6.95
N GLU A 433 -15.08 22.11 8.13
CA GLU A 433 -15.80 22.03 9.41
C GLU A 433 -16.79 23.19 9.54
N LYS A 434 -16.33 24.42 9.31
CA LYS A 434 -17.21 25.62 9.30
C LYS A 434 -18.30 25.50 8.26
N PHE A 435 -17.97 25.00 7.06
CA PHE A 435 -18.95 24.79 5.99
C PHE A 435 -20.00 23.75 6.38
N THR A 436 -19.63 22.62 6.95
CA THR A 436 -20.57 21.58 7.38
C THR A 436 -21.42 22.07 8.56
N ALA A 437 -20.82 22.79 9.51
CA ALA A 437 -21.51 23.33 10.69
C ALA A 437 -22.62 24.32 10.33
N LYS A 438 -22.38 25.23 9.37
CA LYS A 438 -23.44 26.13 8.89
C LYS A 438 -24.44 25.44 7.95
N THR A 439 -24.03 24.35 7.30
CA THR A 439 -24.91 23.64 6.36
C THR A 439 -25.92 22.78 7.09
N LYS A 440 -25.52 22.11 8.18
CA LYS A 440 -26.46 21.38 9.05
C LYS A 440 -27.55 22.25 9.67
N GLU A 441 -27.34 23.57 9.81
CA GLU A 441 -28.37 24.50 10.31
C GLU A 441 -29.47 24.80 9.28
N LYS A 442 -29.18 24.66 7.98
CA LYS A 442 -30.14 24.96 6.89
C LYS A 442 -30.65 23.72 6.15
N SER A 443 -29.84 22.68 6.06
CA SER A 443 -30.22 21.42 5.41
C SER A 443 -31.11 20.60 6.33
N THR A 444 -32.09 19.90 5.75
CA THR A 444 -32.96 18.96 6.48
C THR A 444 -32.39 17.54 6.51
N ASP A 445 -31.27 17.29 5.82
CA ASP A 445 -30.62 15.97 5.77
C ASP A 445 -29.58 15.78 6.88
N GLU A 446 -29.67 14.65 7.59
CA GLU A 446 -28.77 14.27 8.68
C GLU A 446 -27.33 14.02 8.22
N TYR A 447 -27.10 13.85 6.91
CA TYR A 447 -25.76 13.72 6.30
C TYR A 447 -24.76 14.75 6.86
N TRP A 448 -25.20 16.01 6.99
CA TRP A 448 -24.30 17.10 7.42
C TRP A 448 -23.93 17.01 8.90
N GLN A 449 -24.78 16.43 9.75
CA GLN A 449 -24.43 16.15 11.14
C GLN A 449 -23.40 15.02 11.23
N ILE A 450 -23.56 13.96 10.42
CA ILE A 450 -22.61 12.85 10.32
C ILE A 450 -21.26 13.34 9.81
N ALA A 451 -21.25 14.11 8.71
CA ALA A 451 -20.05 14.72 8.16
C ALA A 451 -19.35 15.63 9.19
N ASN A 452 -20.10 16.49 9.89
CA ASN A 452 -19.54 17.37 10.91
C ASN A 452 -18.94 16.59 12.10
N ALA A 453 -19.61 15.52 12.56
CA ALA A 453 -19.05 14.63 13.57
C ALA A 453 -17.75 13.96 13.11
N TYR A 454 -17.64 13.62 11.82
CA TYR A 454 -16.44 13.00 11.26
C TYR A 454 -15.28 13.98 11.20
N LEU A 455 -15.54 15.23 10.84
CA LEU A 455 -14.53 16.29 10.86
C LEU A 455 -14.05 16.55 12.29
N LYS A 456 -14.93 16.49 13.31
CA LYS A 456 -14.50 16.52 14.73
C LYS A 456 -13.60 15.36 15.11
N PHE A 457 -13.86 14.16 14.58
CA PHE A 457 -12.96 13.02 14.75
C PHE A 457 -11.58 13.30 14.14
N LEU A 458 -11.50 13.86 12.92
CA LEU A 458 -10.23 14.23 12.28
C LEU A 458 -9.48 15.34 13.07
N GLU A 459 -10.20 16.28 13.68
CA GLU A 459 -9.67 17.32 14.57
C GLU A 459 -9.20 16.78 15.94
N LYS A 460 -9.37 15.48 16.22
CA LYS A 460 -9.12 14.81 17.52
C LYS A 460 -10.10 15.21 18.62
N ASP A 461 -11.21 15.87 18.30
CA ASP A 461 -12.29 16.18 19.23
C ASP A 461 -13.32 15.05 19.27
N TYR A 462 -12.90 13.90 19.79
CA TYR A 462 -13.74 12.70 19.87
C TYR A 462 -14.97 12.92 20.74
N LYS A 463 -14.88 13.82 21.73
CA LYS A 463 -16.00 14.14 22.60
C LYS A 463 -17.09 14.87 21.83
N ALA A 464 -16.75 15.96 21.14
CA ALA A 464 -17.72 16.68 20.33
C ALA A 464 -18.28 15.80 19.20
N SER A 465 -17.43 14.96 18.59
CA SER A 465 -17.88 13.96 17.61
C SER A 465 -18.96 13.04 18.19
N THR A 466 -18.72 12.43 19.36
CA THR A 466 -19.69 11.54 20.01
C THR A 466 -20.97 12.26 20.40
N GLU A 467 -20.89 13.47 20.97
CA GLU A 467 -22.08 14.27 21.32
C GLU A 467 -22.96 14.54 20.09
N ILE A 468 -22.35 14.90 18.94
CA ILE A 468 -23.10 15.08 17.69
C ILE A 468 -23.75 13.76 17.24
N LEU A 469 -23.03 12.63 17.29
CA LEU A 469 -23.54 11.32 16.86
C LEU A 469 -24.69 10.79 17.74
N GLU A 470 -24.76 11.18 19.01
CA GLU A 470 -25.84 10.80 19.92
C GLU A 470 -27.14 11.57 19.65
N ASP A 471 -27.03 12.80 19.15
CA ASP A 471 -28.17 13.67 18.84
C ASP A 471 -28.86 13.34 17.50
N ILE A 472 -28.18 12.60 16.61
CA ILE A 472 -28.72 12.27 15.28
C ILE A 472 -29.84 11.23 15.38
N LYS A 473 -30.99 11.54 14.78
CA LYS A 473 -32.14 10.63 14.67
C LYS A 473 -32.40 10.33 13.21
N THR A 474 -32.14 9.10 12.77
CA THR A 474 -32.36 8.69 11.38
C THR A 474 -32.85 7.25 11.30
N SER A 475 -33.58 6.94 10.23
CA SER A 475 -33.98 5.59 9.85
C SER A 475 -33.25 5.07 8.61
N ASN A 476 -32.33 5.87 8.04
CA ASN A 476 -31.53 5.47 6.89
C ASN A 476 -30.50 4.40 7.32
N PRO A 477 -30.56 3.17 6.78
CA PRO A 477 -29.66 2.09 7.19
C PRO A 477 -28.18 2.39 6.93
N GLU A 478 -27.84 3.11 5.87
CA GLU A 478 -26.45 3.46 5.56
C GLU A 478 -25.90 4.49 6.54
N TYR A 479 -26.73 5.45 6.96
CA TYR A 479 -26.36 6.41 8.00
C TYR A 479 -26.22 5.76 9.36
N LEU A 480 -27.11 4.81 9.70
CA LEU A 480 -27.00 4.06 10.95
C LEU A 480 -25.70 3.25 11.03
N GLU A 481 -25.28 2.63 9.91
CA GLU A 481 -24.01 1.90 9.84
C GLU A 481 -22.80 2.84 9.97
N GLU A 482 -22.83 4.00 9.30
CA GLU A 482 -21.78 5.02 9.43
C GLU A 482 -21.69 5.56 10.87
N ILE A 483 -22.82 5.91 11.49
CA ILE A 483 -22.88 6.37 12.89
C ILE A 483 -22.35 5.30 13.84
N LYS A 484 -22.75 4.03 13.66
CA LYS A 484 -22.26 2.90 14.45
C LYS A 484 -20.74 2.81 14.34
N ARG A 485 -20.19 2.82 13.12
CA ARG A 485 -18.74 2.78 12.87
C ARG A 485 -18.02 3.93 13.56
N MET A 486 -18.51 5.16 13.41
CA MET A 486 -17.89 6.34 14.01
C MET A 486 -17.90 6.29 15.55
N LYS A 487 -18.95 5.76 16.17
CA LYS A 487 -18.97 5.53 17.63
C LYS A 487 -17.88 4.57 18.08
N VAL A 488 -17.67 3.48 17.34
CA VAL A 488 -16.54 2.55 17.60
C VAL A 488 -15.19 3.24 17.44
N LEU A 489 -15.02 4.04 16.38
CA LEU A 489 -13.79 4.81 16.14
C LEU A 489 -13.51 5.80 17.28
N ASN A 490 -14.51 6.57 17.71
CA ASN A 490 -14.35 7.54 18.80
C ASN A 490 -13.98 6.85 20.12
N ASP A 491 -14.64 5.74 20.46
CA ASP A 491 -14.36 5.00 21.68
C ASP A 491 -12.91 4.49 21.71
N ILE A 492 -12.49 3.76 20.67
CA ILE A 492 -11.17 3.10 20.63
C ILE A 492 -10.04 4.09 20.43
N VAL A 493 -10.19 5.09 19.54
CA VAL A 493 -9.10 6.02 19.24
C VAL A 493 -8.85 6.97 20.41
N SER A 494 -9.92 7.37 21.13
CA SER A 494 -9.80 8.24 22.31
C SER A 494 -9.14 7.56 23.50
N GLN A 495 -9.27 6.22 23.61
CA GLN A 495 -8.73 5.46 24.73
C GLN A 495 -7.19 5.63 24.88
N PRO A 496 -6.70 6.09 26.05
CA PRO A 496 -5.27 6.29 26.29
C PRO A 496 -4.49 4.98 26.36
N LYS A 497 -5.05 4.01 27.09
CA LYS A 497 -4.42 2.74 27.42
C LYS A 497 -5.37 1.59 27.15
N ILE A 498 -4.85 0.51 26.57
CA ILE A 498 -5.54 -0.77 26.39
C ILE A 498 -5.10 -1.69 27.52
N ASP A 499 -5.96 -1.88 28.52
CA ASP A 499 -5.77 -2.82 29.62
C ASP A 499 -6.78 -3.97 29.54
N ALA A 500 -6.77 -4.86 30.53
CA ALA A 500 -7.64 -6.03 30.53
C ALA A 500 -9.14 -5.67 30.57
N GLU A 501 -9.52 -4.61 31.29
CA GLU A 501 -10.91 -4.15 31.36
C GLU A 501 -11.36 -3.62 29.99
N TYR A 502 -10.51 -2.84 29.33
CA TYR A 502 -10.81 -2.35 27.99
C TYR A 502 -10.78 -3.46 26.93
N GLU A 503 -9.90 -4.45 27.06
CA GLU A 503 -9.91 -5.66 26.22
C GLU A 503 -11.23 -6.44 26.34
N ASP A 504 -11.79 -6.55 27.54
CA ASP A 504 -13.10 -7.18 27.77
C ASP A 504 -14.23 -6.34 27.15
N HIS A 505 -14.15 -5.01 27.24
CA HIS A 505 -15.06 -4.09 26.54
C HIS A 505 -15.02 -4.29 25.01
N LEU A 506 -13.82 -4.34 24.41
CA LEU A 506 -13.64 -4.61 22.97
C LEU A 506 -14.30 -5.92 22.55
N MET A 507 -14.16 -6.98 23.34
CA MET A 507 -14.75 -8.29 23.03
C MET A 507 -16.26 -8.33 23.24
N LYS A 508 -16.78 -7.56 24.18
CA LYS A 508 -18.22 -7.51 24.47
C LYS A 508 -18.96 -6.70 23.41
N ASP A 509 -18.44 -5.51 23.08
CA ASP A 509 -19.19 -4.53 22.30
C ASP A 509 -18.74 -4.49 20.83
N TYR A 510 -17.50 -4.87 20.51
CA TYR A 510 -16.88 -4.68 19.18
C TYR A 510 -16.17 -5.91 18.59
N ALA A 511 -16.42 -7.12 19.10
CA ALA A 511 -15.72 -8.34 18.64
C ALA A 511 -15.79 -8.58 17.11
N GLU A 512 -16.83 -8.10 16.44
CA GLU A 512 -17.01 -8.24 14.99
C GLU A 512 -15.94 -7.52 14.14
N TYR A 513 -15.23 -6.55 14.71
CA TYR A 513 -14.13 -5.83 14.03
C TYR A 513 -12.79 -6.57 14.12
N PHE A 514 -12.66 -7.54 15.03
CA PHE A 514 -11.40 -8.24 15.30
C PHE A 514 -11.46 -9.73 14.94
N THR A 515 -12.66 -10.30 14.88
CA THR A 515 -12.86 -11.70 14.51
C THR A 515 -12.87 -11.88 12.99
N GLU A 516 -12.00 -12.76 12.48
CA GLU A 516 -11.97 -13.10 11.06
C GLU A 516 -13.32 -13.66 10.59
N LYS A 517 -13.94 -12.97 9.64
CA LYS A 517 -15.15 -13.45 8.97
C LYS A 517 -14.73 -14.39 7.84
N LYS A 518 -15.33 -15.58 7.73
CA LYS A 518 -15.15 -16.43 6.55
C LYS A 518 -15.65 -15.66 5.33
N ILE A 519 -14.74 -15.30 4.44
CA ILE A 519 -15.10 -14.69 3.16
C ILE A 519 -15.61 -15.83 2.27
N GLU A 520 -16.92 -15.92 2.07
CA GLU A 520 -17.46 -16.68 0.94
C GLU A 520 -17.05 -15.94 -0.33
N LYS A 521 -16.10 -16.50 -1.09
CA LYS A 521 -15.67 -15.91 -2.36
C LYS A 521 -16.87 -15.89 -3.30
N ASP A 522 -17.39 -14.70 -3.58
CA ASP A 522 -18.35 -14.49 -4.66
C ASP A 522 -17.60 -14.70 -5.98
N SER A 523 -17.97 -15.72 -6.75
CA SER A 523 -17.21 -16.30 -7.85
C SER A 523 -17.15 -15.45 -9.13
N LEU A 524 -17.31 -14.12 -9.03
CA LEU A 524 -17.48 -13.22 -10.16
C LEU A 524 -16.55 -11.98 -10.17
N GLN A 525 -15.59 -11.87 -9.26
CA GLN A 525 -14.49 -10.91 -9.36
C GLN A 525 -13.16 -11.64 -9.48
N ASP A 526 -12.87 -12.12 -10.69
CA ASP A 526 -11.56 -12.68 -11.03
C ASP A 526 -10.96 -11.81 -12.16
N GLY A 527 -9.79 -11.21 -11.91
CA GLY A 527 -9.07 -10.44 -12.92
C GLY A 527 -8.31 -9.18 -12.47
N GLY A 528 -8.21 -8.88 -11.17
CA GLY A 528 -7.38 -7.77 -10.68
C GLY A 528 -5.99 -8.23 -10.25
N TYR A 529 -4.95 -7.43 -10.54
CA TYR A 529 -3.64 -7.58 -9.92
C TYR A 529 -3.79 -7.62 -8.39
N ASN A 530 -3.09 -8.55 -7.73
CA ASN A 530 -3.26 -8.84 -6.30
C ASN A 530 -2.61 -7.75 -5.42
N TYR A 531 -3.27 -6.60 -5.24
CA TYR A 531 -2.84 -5.50 -4.35
C TYR A 531 -3.05 -5.79 -2.85
N GLY A 532 -3.43 -7.03 -2.50
CA GLY A 532 -3.92 -7.34 -1.16
C GLY A 532 -5.37 -6.87 -0.94
N ALA A 533 -5.89 -7.10 0.26
CA ALA A 533 -7.22 -6.60 0.62
C ALA A 533 -7.18 -5.08 0.80
N PRO A 534 -8.20 -4.33 0.31
CA PRO A 534 -8.25 -2.88 0.50
C PRO A 534 -8.26 -2.53 2.00
N PRO A 535 -7.68 -1.37 2.39
CA PRO A 535 -7.71 -0.91 3.77
C PRO A 535 -9.14 -0.87 4.32
N SER A 536 -9.32 -1.37 5.54
CA SER A 536 -10.62 -1.48 6.19
C SER A 536 -10.62 -0.87 7.59
N THR A 537 -11.81 -0.56 8.12
CA THR A 537 -11.98 -0.14 9.52
C THR A 537 -11.37 -1.15 10.49
N ALA A 538 -11.50 -2.45 10.23
CA ALA A 538 -10.91 -3.50 11.06
C ALA A 538 -9.38 -3.41 11.08
N SER A 539 -8.74 -3.25 9.91
CA SER A 539 -7.29 -3.06 9.83
C SER A 539 -6.81 -1.75 10.46
N PHE A 540 -7.60 -0.68 10.37
CA PHE A 540 -7.32 0.59 11.04
C PHE A 540 -7.31 0.43 12.57
N LEU A 541 -8.38 -0.15 13.12
CA LEU A 541 -8.49 -0.39 14.57
C LEU A 541 -7.38 -1.31 15.08
N LYS A 542 -7.02 -2.32 14.29
CA LYS A 542 -5.91 -3.22 14.57
C LYS A 542 -4.58 -2.46 14.68
N ASP A 543 -4.30 -1.54 13.77
CA ASP A 543 -3.10 -0.70 13.80
C ASP A 543 -3.10 0.26 15.00
N VAL A 544 -4.26 0.87 15.32
CA VAL A 544 -4.43 1.72 16.52
C VAL A 544 -4.10 0.93 17.79
N LEU A 545 -4.66 -0.27 17.96
CA LEU A 545 -4.39 -1.13 19.12
C LEU A 545 -2.92 -1.58 19.18
N ALA A 546 -2.34 -1.98 18.05
CA ALA A 546 -0.93 -2.33 17.96
C ALA A 546 -0.03 -1.17 18.41
N ASN A 547 -0.36 0.06 18.02
CA ASN A 547 0.34 1.27 18.47
C ASN A 547 0.15 1.52 19.97
N ARG A 548 -1.05 1.35 20.53
CA ARG A 548 -1.25 1.51 21.99
C ARG A 548 -0.41 0.53 22.80
N TYR A 549 -0.38 -0.75 22.43
CA TYR A 549 0.50 -1.73 23.08
C TYR A 549 1.99 -1.38 22.94
N PHE A 550 2.41 -0.86 21.77
CA PHE A 550 3.78 -0.43 21.54
C PHE A 550 4.21 0.73 22.45
N LEU A 551 3.34 1.73 22.60
CA LEU A 551 3.55 2.87 23.48
C LEU A 551 3.61 2.43 24.95
N GLN A 552 2.73 1.51 25.35
CA GLN A 552 2.68 0.89 26.68
C GLN A 552 3.89 0.00 27.02
N GLY A 553 4.75 -0.33 26.05
CA GLY A 553 5.86 -1.26 26.23
C GLY A 553 5.47 -2.74 26.19
N GLU A 554 4.24 -3.05 25.77
CA GLU A 554 3.74 -4.40 25.53
C GLU A 554 4.10 -4.85 24.10
N ASP A 555 5.40 -4.82 23.78
CA ASP A 555 5.94 -5.02 22.42
C ASP A 555 5.51 -6.38 21.82
N GLY A 556 5.43 -7.44 22.64
CA GLY A 556 4.98 -8.77 22.22
C GLY A 556 3.52 -8.79 21.76
N LYS A 557 2.64 -8.04 22.43
CA LYS A 557 1.25 -7.87 21.97
C LYS A 557 1.20 -7.04 20.70
N SER A 558 1.89 -5.89 20.69
CA SER A 558 1.97 -5.01 19.53
C SER A 558 2.43 -5.76 18.27
N TYR A 559 3.45 -6.61 18.42
CA TYR A 559 3.96 -7.46 17.37
C TYR A 559 2.95 -8.48 16.89
N LEU A 560 2.35 -9.24 17.82
CA LEU A 560 1.36 -10.27 17.51
C LEU A 560 0.02 -9.71 17.04
N MET A 561 -0.21 -8.39 17.05
CA MET A 561 -1.33 -7.82 16.31
C MET A 561 -1.10 -8.06 14.82
N ASN A 562 0.05 -7.67 14.26
CA ASN A 562 0.25 -7.64 12.81
C ASN A 562 1.17 -8.72 12.23
N ASN A 563 1.79 -9.55 13.07
CA ASN A 563 2.77 -10.54 12.64
C ASN A 563 2.57 -11.87 13.34
N LYS A 564 3.12 -12.93 12.77
CA LYS A 564 3.11 -14.29 13.31
C LYS A 564 4.32 -14.57 14.19
N LEU A 565 4.25 -15.59 15.03
CA LEU A 565 5.39 -16.05 15.83
C LEU A 565 6.58 -16.44 14.94
N SER A 566 6.32 -17.15 13.84
CA SER A 566 7.33 -17.56 12.86
C SER A 566 8.09 -16.38 12.25
N ASP A 567 7.44 -15.21 12.08
CA ASP A 567 8.06 -14.03 11.46
C ASP A 567 9.26 -13.49 12.26
N LEU A 568 9.40 -13.83 13.56
CA LEU A 568 10.55 -13.44 14.38
C LEU A 568 11.89 -13.91 13.80
N GLN A 569 11.87 -14.94 12.95
CA GLN A 569 13.06 -15.44 12.25
C GLN A 569 13.72 -14.39 11.35
N TYR A 570 12.93 -13.48 10.76
CA TYR A 570 13.44 -12.49 9.80
C TYR A 570 14.18 -11.33 10.47
N ASN A 571 13.89 -11.04 11.74
CA ASN A 571 14.53 -9.97 12.50
C ASN A 571 14.75 -10.40 13.96
N PRO A 572 15.71 -11.30 14.22
CA PRO A 572 15.92 -11.85 15.56
C PRO A 572 16.42 -10.77 16.53
N ASN A 573 15.49 -10.12 17.25
CA ASN A 573 15.76 -9.10 18.26
C ASN A 573 15.44 -9.63 19.66
N SER A 574 16.44 -9.77 20.52
CA SER A 574 16.25 -10.38 21.85
C SER A 574 15.25 -9.65 22.75
N THR A 575 15.10 -8.33 22.63
CA THR A 575 14.12 -7.58 23.44
C THR A 575 12.70 -7.92 23.02
N LEU A 576 12.43 -7.90 21.71
CA LEU A 576 11.12 -8.26 21.18
C LEU A 576 10.80 -9.74 21.42
N VAL A 577 11.74 -10.64 21.14
CA VAL A 577 11.60 -12.09 21.36
C VAL A 577 11.22 -12.36 22.83
N LYS A 578 11.87 -11.68 23.77
CA LYS A 578 11.54 -11.79 25.19
C LYS A 578 10.12 -11.31 25.49
N SER A 579 9.68 -10.20 24.90
CA SER A 579 8.31 -9.70 25.10
C SER A 579 7.24 -10.65 24.53
N VAL A 580 7.48 -11.26 23.37
CA VAL A 580 6.61 -12.30 22.79
C VAL A 580 6.61 -13.56 23.67
N GLU A 581 7.76 -13.98 24.18
CA GLU A 581 7.88 -15.09 25.13
C GLU A 581 7.14 -14.81 26.45
N GLU A 582 7.24 -13.60 26.99
CA GLU A 582 6.50 -13.18 28.18
C GLU A 582 4.99 -13.25 27.95
N PHE A 583 4.50 -12.81 26.77
CA PHE A 583 3.09 -12.98 26.39
C PHE A 583 2.71 -14.47 26.27
N TYR A 584 3.53 -15.28 25.61
CA TYR A 584 3.32 -16.73 25.50
C TYR A 584 3.14 -17.36 26.89
N ARG A 585 4.03 -17.04 27.83
CA ARG A 585 4.03 -17.56 29.21
C ARG A 585 3.00 -16.91 30.13
N LYS A 586 2.38 -15.80 29.74
CA LYS A 586 1.38 -15.08 30.54
C LYS A 586 0.23 -16.01 30.94
N PRO A 587 0.00 -16.26 32.25
CA PRO A 587 -1.19 -16.95 32.72
C PRO A 587 -2.41 -16.03 32.64
N ASN A 588 -3.62 -16.61 32.55
CA ASN A 588 -4.88 -15.86 32.59
C ASN A 588 -4.98 -14.77 31.51
N LYS A 589 -4.81 -15.16 30.24
CA LYS A 589 -5.01 -14.26 29.10
C LYS A 589 -6.48 -13.82 29.02
N THR A 590 -6.75 -12.56 28.66
CA THR A 590 -8.12 -12.06 28.42
C THR A 590 -8.76 -12.73 27.21
N ALA A 591 -10.07 -12.56 27.02
CA ALA A 591 -10.74 -13.10 25.83
C ALA A 591 -10.15 -12.52 24.53
N PHE A 592 -9.80 -11.24 24.53
CA PHE A 592 -9.15 -10.57 23.40
C PHE A 592 -7.77 -11.19 23.11
N GLU A 593 -6.94 -11.34 24.15
CA GLU A 593 -5.62 -11.96 24.03
C GLU A 593 -5.70 -13.39 23.49
N GLN A 594 -6.67 -14.19 23.94
CA GLN A 594 -6.84 -15.58 23.51
C GLN A 594 -7.35 -15.70 22.07
N GLN A 595 -8.35 -14.89 21.70
CA GLN A 595 -9.07 -15.07 20.44
C GLN A 595 -8.51 -14.23 19.29
N ILE A 596 -7.76 -13.17 19.58
CA ILE A 596 -7.23 -12.23 18.58
C ILE A 596 -5.70 -12.35 18.53
N ILE A 597 -5.01 -12.05 19.63
CA ILE A 597 -3.54 -11.95 19.64
C ILE A 597 -2.89 -13.33 19.55
N ALA A 598 -3.34 -14.30 20.36
CA ALA A 598 -2.75 -15.63 20.41
C ALA A 598 -2.98 -16.46 19.15
N LYS A 599 -3.92 -16.09 18.27
CA LYS A 599 -4.08 -16.73 16.95
C LYS A 599 -2.85 -16.58 16.06
N ASN A 600 -2.08 -15.51 16.26
CA ASN A 600 -0.84 -15.28 15.53
C ASN A 600 0.36 -16.02 16.12
N MET A 601 0.17 -16.80 17.19
CA MET A 601 1.14 -17.82 17.63
C MET A 601 1.04 -19.06 16.74
N ASP A 602 1.44 -18.90 15.48
CA ASP A 602 1.41 -19.94 14.47
C ASP A 602 2.39 -21.09 14.77
N ASN A 603 2.25 -22.18 14.01
CA ASN A 603 2.96 -23.42 14.31
C ASN A 603 4.45 -23.35 13.92
N VAL A 604 5.30 -23.23 14.93
CA VAL A 604 6.77 -23.32 14.79
C VAL A 604 7.35 -24.65 15.30
N GLY A 605 6.50 -25.67 15.46
CA GLY A 605 6.85 -26.91 16.14
C GLY A 605 6.95 -26.71 17.65
N ASN A 606 8.17 -26.79 18.21
CA ASN A 606 8.39 -26.54 19.64
C ASN A 606 8.71 -25.05 19.89
N ILE A 607 7.74 -24.32 20.45
CA ILE A 607 7.84 -22.87 20.73
C ILE A 607 9.00 -22.54 21.68
N ASP A 608 9.16 -23.31 22.76
CA ASP A 608 10.26 -23.10 23.71
C ASP A 608 11.62 -23.26 23.00
N ALA A 609 11.77 -24.31 22.18
CA ALA A 609 12.98 -24.54 21.41
C ALA A 609 13.23 -23.38 20.42
N PHE A 610 12.19 -22.90 19.72
CA PHE A 610 12.28 -21.77 18.79
C PHE A 610 12.88 -20.52 19.45
N PHE A 611 12.37 -20.11 20.62
CA PHE A 611 12.94 -18.99 21.37
C PHE A 611 14.40 -19.24 21.78
N ASN A 612 14.71 -20.44 22.27
CA ASN A 612 16.05 -20.80 22.69
C ASN A 612 17.05 -20.82 21.52
N VAL A 613 16.66 -21.20 20.30
CA VAL A 613 17.55 -21.10 19.12
C VAL A 613 17.91 -19.65 18.84
N ILE A 614 16.94 -18.72 18.85
CA ILE A 614 17.21 -17.29 18.61
C ILE A 614 18.18 -16.72 19.65
N TYR A 615 18.01 -17.06 20.94
CA TYR A 615 18.93 -16.63 21.98
C TYR A 615 20.33 -17.26 21.86
N GLY A 616 20.37 -18.55 21.49
CA GLY A 616 21.62 -19.28 21.26
C GLY A 616 22.42 -18.70 20.10
N ASP A 617 21.75 -18.41 18.98
CA ASP A 617 22.35 -17.82 17.78
C ASP A 617 22.97 -16.45 18.09
N ARG A 618 22.24 -15.60 18.81
CA ARG A 618 22.80 -14.31 19.25
C ARG A 618 24.02 -14.49 20.16
N ALA A 619 23.98 -15.46 21.09
CA ALA A 619 25.12 -15.73 21.96
C ALA A 619 26.35 -16.25 21.18
N MET A 620 26.16 -17.07 20.14
CA MET A 620 27.22 -17.53 19.24
C MET A 620 27.90 -16.35 18.53
N ARG A 621 27.10 -15.43 17.97
CA ARG A 621 27.62 -14.22 17.29
C ARG A 621 28.40 -13.30 18.22
N LEU A 622 28.10 -13.32 19.52
CA LEU A 622 28.82 -12.58 20.55
C LEU A 622 30.00 -13.36 21.17
N ALA A 623 30.33 -14.54 20.63
CA ALA A 623 31.35 -15.46 21.13
C ALA A 623 31.15 -15.90 22.61
N ASP A 624 29.90 -15.87 23.09
CA ASP A 624 29.50 -16.37 24.41
C ASP A 624 29.02 -17.83 24.29
N PHE A 625 29.97 -18.71 23.99
CA PHE A 625 29.69 -20.13 23.69
C PHE A 625 29.08 -20.90 24.86
N ASP A 626 29.40 -20.52 26.10
CA ASP A 626 28.82 -21.13 27.30
C ASP A 626 27.31 -20.81 27.42
N LYS A 627 26.94 -19.55 27.13
CA LYS A 627 25.55 -19.12 27.08
C LYS A 627 24.80 -19.73 25.89
N ALA A 628 25.43 -19.77 24.71
CA ALA A 628 24.88 -20.43 23.53
C ALA A 628 24.58 -21.91 23.80
N LYS A 629 25.54 -22.64 24.38
CA LYS A 629 25.36 -24.03 24.81
C LYS A 629 24.14 -24.20 25.71
N THR A 630 24.00 -23.32 26.72
CA THR A 630 22.89 -23.38 27.69
C THR A 630 21.52 -23.25 27.00
N TYR A 631 21.41 -22.37 26.00
CA TYR A 631 20.18 -22.23 25.22
C TYR A 631 19.95 -23.42 24.28
N TYR A 632 20.97 -23.85 23.52
CA TYR A 632 20.81 -24.98 22.61
C TYR A 632 20.50 -26.29 23.32
N GLN A 633 20.96 -26.47 24.57
CA GLN A 633 20.57 -27.62 25.40
C GLN A 633 19.06 -27.67 25.67
N LYS A 634 18.41 -26.50 25.77
CA LYS A 634 16.95 -26.37 25.90
C LYS A 634 16.22 -26.42 24.55
N ALA A 635 16.94 -26.36 23.44
CA ALA A 635 16.40 -26.32 22.08
C ALA A 635 16.52 -27.66 21.32
N GLN A 636 16.86 -28.77 21.98
CA GLN A 636 17.07 -30.07 21.33
C GLN A 636 15.85 -30.60 20.56
N ASN A 637 14.64 -30.14 20.90
CA ASN A 637 13.40 -30.50 20.22
C ASN A 637 12.99 -29.50 19.13
N PHE A 638 13.93 -28.65 18.66
CA PHE A 638 13.66 -27.72 17.56
C PHE A 638 13.34 -28.49 16.28
N SER A 639 12.21 -28.16 15.65
CA SER A 639 11.69 -28.91 14.51
C SER A 639 12.21 -28.43 13.15
N GLY A 640 13.13 -27.46 13.15
CA GLY A 640 13.60 -26.76 11.96
C GLY A 640 12.93 -25.39 11.79
N ILE A 641 13.48 -24.58 10.88
CA ILE A 641 13.00 -23.23 10.62
C ILE A 641 11.60 -23.26 9.98
N PRO A 642 10.58 -22.58 10.55
CA PRO A 642 9.23 -22.52 9.96
C PRO A 642 9.27 -21.81 8.60
N ARG A 643 8.98 -22.53 7.50
CA ARG A 643 8.95 -21.96 6.15
C ARG A 643 7.66 -22.31 5.42
N ASP A 644 6.66 -21.44 5.55
CA ASP A 644 5.39 -21.59 4.83
C ASP A 644 5.51 -21.21 3.33
N ASN A 645 6.51 -20.40 2.94
CA ASN A 645 6.53 -19.69 1.65
C ASN A 645 7.73 -20.00 0.72
N TYR A 646 8.62 -20.93 1.06
CA TYR A 646 9.72 -21.33 0.17
C TYR A 646 9.30 -22.52 -0.69
N GLU A 647 8.53 -22.24 -1.73
CA GLU A 647 8.41 -23.17 -2.83
C GLU A 647 9.59 -22.94 -3.78
N ARG A 648 10.36 -23.99 -4.05
CA ARG A 648 11.43 -23.97 -5.03
C ARG A 648 10.85 -24.41 -6.37
N TYR A 649 11.08 -23.64 -7.42
CA TYR A 649 10.77 -24.09 -8.76
C TYR A 649 11.58 -25.36 -9.06
N ASN A 650 10.89 -26.47 -9.23
CA ASN A 650 11.45 -27.73 -9.67
C ASN A 650 11.39 -27.75 -11.21
N PRO A 651 12.54 -27.58 -11.90
CA PRO A 651 12.57 -27.56 -13.36
C PRO A 651 12.25 -28.92 -14.00
N GLU A 652 12.29 -30.02 -13.24
CA GLU A 652 11.92 -31.36 -13.73
C GLU A 652 10.41 -31.57 -13.73
N THR A 653 9.69 -31.02 -12.74
CA THR A 653 8.23 -31.13 -12.62
C THR A 653 7.48 -29.91 -13.17
N GLY A 654 8.19 -28.80 -13.42
CA GLY A 654 7.63 -27.53 -13.87
C GLY A 654 6.81 -26.81 -12.79
N ASN A 655 6.88 -27.27 -11.54
CA ASN A 655 6.08 -26.77 -10.43
C ASN A 655 6.95 -26.15 -9.33
N TYR A 656 6.37 -25.24 -8.58
CA TYR A 656 6.94 -24.78 -7.32
C TYR A 656 6.63 -25.82 -6.23
N GLU A 657 7.67 -26.36 -5.60
CA GLU A 657 7.57 -27.43 -4.60
C GLU A 657 8.15 -26.98 -3.26
N LYS A 658 7.49 -27.32 -2.14
CA LYS A 658 8.00 -26.99 -0.80
C LYS A 658 9.34 -27.68 -0.54
N LEU A 659 10.28 -26.96 0.04
CA LEU A 659 11.55 -27.54 0.50
C LEU A 659 11.28 -28.59 1.60
N VAL A 660 11.68 -29.84 1.36
CA VAL A 660 11.57 -30.94 2.35
C VAL A 660 12.96 -31.24 2.90
N TYR A 661 13.14 -31.10 4.21
CA TYR A 661 14.37 -31.51 4.88
C TYR A 661 14.40 -33.05 5.00
N ASP A 662 15.36 -33.67 4.34
CA ASP A 662 15.58 -35.12 4.28
C ASP A 662 16.47 -35.66 5.41
N GLY A 663 16.84 -34.80 6.36
CA GLY A 663 17.76 -35.11 7.45
C GLY A 663 19.23 -35.16 7.03
N GLN A 664 19.58 -34.85 5.78
CA GLN A 664 20.97 -34.72 5.31
C GLN A 664 21.43 -33.27 5.17
N ASN A 665 20.50 -32.39 4.83
CA ASN A 665 20.72 -30.95 4.67
C ASN A 665 20.62 -30.21 6.02
N TYR A 666 21.23 -29.03 6.08
CA TYR A 666 21.10 -28.13 7.23
C TYR A 666 19.65 -27.63 7.35
N ASP A 667 19.06 -27.78 8.53
CA ASP A 667 17.65 -27.46 8.81
C ASP A 667 17.46 -26.21 9.70
N GLY A 668 18.54 -25.46 9.91
CA GLY A 668 18.61 -24.37 10.88
C GLY A 668 19.14 -24.77 12.26
N PHE A 669 19.38 -26.06 12.52
CA PHE A 669 19.91 -26.54 13.80
C PHE A 669 20.88 -27.71 13.69
N SER A 670 20.59 -28.69 12.84
CA SER A 670 21.34 -29.94 12.66
C SER A 670 22.06 -29.99 11.31
N ASN A 671 23.01 -30.91 11.15
CA ASN A 671 23.79 -31.13 9.92
C ASN A 671 24.76 -29.99 9.52
N ILE A 672 25.32 -29.28 10.51
CA ILE A 672 26.37 -28.29 10.30
C ILE A 672 27.69 -29.02 9.98
N PRO A 673 28.31 -28.82 8.81
CA PRO A 673 29.57 -29.44 8.44
C PRO A 673 30.74 -28.85 9.25
N ASN A 674 31.75 -29.65 9.58
CA ASN A 674 32.97 -29.16 10.24
C ASN A 674 33.79 -28.18 9.38
N LEU A 675 33.51 -28.09 8.07
CA LEU A 675 34.05 -27.09 7.17
C LEU A 675 33.77 -25.66 7.62
N VAL A 676 32.79 -25.44 8.53
CA VAL A 676 32.60 -24.15 9.22
C VAL A 676 33.84 -23.68 9.99
N PHE A 677 34.68 -24.60 10.47
CA PHE A 677 35.98 -24.30 11.08
C PHE A 677 37.11 -24.09 10.06
N GLY A 678 36.83 -24.31 8.77
CA GLY A 678 37.76 -24.23 7.66
C GLY A 678 38.10 -22.80 7.24
N HIS A 679 38.77 -22.68 6.11
CA HIS A 679 39.06 -21.41 5.45
C HIS A 679 38.57 -21.40 4.01
N ASN A 680 38.29 -20.20 3.52
CA ASN A 680 37.79 -20.01 2.16
C ASN A 680 38.91 -20.19 1.13
N VAL A 681 38.62 -20.90 0.04
CA VAL A 681 39.52 -21.07 -1.12
C VAL A 681 39.20 -20.03 -2.20
N TRP A 682 37.91 -19.72 -2.39
CA TRP A 682 37.40 -18.72 -3.33
C TRP A 682 35.97 -18.27 -2.95
N GLU A 683 35.59 -17.06 -3.32
CA GLU A 683 34.27 -16.51 -2.95
C GLU A 683 33.17 -16.95 -3.94
N SER A 684 32.48 -18.04 -3.62
CA SER A 684 31.25 -18.46 -4.29
C SER A 684 30.23 -19.01 -3.30
N PHE A 685 29.09 -18.33 -3.16
CA PHE A 685 28.01 -18.71 -2.24
C PHE A 685 26.92 -19.56 -2.90
N GLN A 686 27.02 -19.78 -4.21
CA GLN A 686 26.14 -20.66 -4.98
C GLN A 686 26.77 -22.04 -5.20
N SER A 687 28.09 -22.16 -5.07
CA SER A 687 28.82 -23.43 -5.10
C SER A 687 28.64 -24.21 -3.81
N SER A 688 28.90 -25.52 -3.81
CA SER A 688 28.84 -26.31 -2.58
C SER A 688 29.96 -25.93 -1.62
N ASP A 689 29.77 -26.23 -0.34
CA ASP A 689 30.74 -25.89 0.69
C ASP A 689 32.07 -26.61 0.49
N THR A 690 32.04 -27.86 0.04
CA THR A 690 33.21 -28.66 -0.35
C THR A 690 34.01 -28.08 -1.52
N GLN A 691 33.42 -27.18 -2.31
CA GLN A 691 34.10 -26.47 -3.40
C GLN A 691 34.66 -25.13 -2.95
N SER A 692 33.95 -24.43 -2.06
CA SER A 692 34.33 -23.09 -1.61
C SER A 692 35.27 -23.12 -0.40
N MET A 693 35.14 -24.12 0.47
CA MET A 693 35.83 -24.20 1.76
C MET A 693 36.84 -25.35 1.79
N HIS A 694 37.96 -25.12 2.48
CA HIS A 694 38.97 -26.14 2.78
C HIS A 694 39.01 -26.41 4.29
N ALA A 695 39.01 -27.70 4.66
CA ALA A 695 39.10 -28.12 6.07
C ALA A 695 40.46 -27.78 6.68
N GLU A 696 40.49 -27.42 7.97
CA GLU A 696 41.75 -27.38 8.73
C GLU A 696 42.11 -28.78 9.26
N ASP A 697 43.32 -28.91 9.81
CA ASP A 697 43.68 -30.11 10.56
C ASP A 697 42.92 -30.18 11.89
N TYR A 698 42.08 -31.22 12.05
CA TYR A 698 41.31 -31.47 13.26
C TYR A 698 41.87 -32.60 14.13
N THR A 699 43.02 -33.19 13.79
CA THR A 699 43.59 -34.36 14.50
C THR A 699 43.80 -34.09 16.00
N GLY A 700 44.16 -32.86 16.37
CA GLY A 700 44.30 -32.42 17.76
C GLY A 700 42.98 -32.19 18.52
N PHE A 701 41.83 -32.27 17.82
CA PHE A 701 40.51 -31.84 18.28
C PHE A 701 39.43 -32.90 17.96
N PRO A 702 39.53 -34.12 18.51
CA PRO A 702 38.66 -35.25 18.15
C PRO A 702 37.17 -35.05 18.48
N PHE A 703 36.83 -34.02 19.25
CA PHE A 703 35.45 -33.62 19.55
C PHE A 703 34.79 -32.82 18.41
N ILE A 704 35.54 -32.37 17.39
CA ILE A 704 34.99 -31.77 16.17
C ILE A 704 34.52 -32.89 15.25
N LYS A 705 33.21 -33.11 15.17
CA LYS A 705 32.59 -34.15 14.34
C LYS A 705 32.38 -33.67 12.91
N GLN A 706 32.33 -34.58 11.95
CA GLN A 706 32.10 -34.28 10.53
C GLN A 706 30.81 -33.46 10.28
N LYS A 707 29.71 -33.86 10.92
CA LYS A 707 28.46 -33.09 11.02
C LYS A 707 28.11 -32.90 12.49
N MET A 708 27.63 -31.71 12.84
CA MET A 708 27.22 -31.32 14.18
C MET A 708 25.85 -30.66 14.17
N ASN A 709 25.14 -30.69 15.29
CA ASN A 709 24.08 -29.72 15.55
C ASN A 709 24.62 -28.48 16.29
N LYS A 710 23.79 -27.45 16.45
CA LYS A 710 24.16 -26.20 17.15
C LYS A 710 24.65 -26.43 18.59
N LEU A 711 24.09 -27.41 19.32
CA LEU A 711 24.56 -27.76 20.66
C LEU A 711 25.97 -28.35 20.62
N GLU A 712 26.22 -29.35 19.78
CA GLU A 712 27.53 -29.98 19.62
C GLU A 712 28.58 -28.97 19.14
N LEU A 713 28.21 -28.06 18.23
CA LEU A 713 29.07 -26.98 17.78
C LEU A 713 29.46 -26.03 18.92
N ALA A 714 28.49 -25.61 19.74
CA ALA A 714 28.76 -24.79 20.91
C ALA A 714 29.65 -25.53 21.94
N GLU A 715 29.44 -26.83 22.14
CA GLU A 715 30.31 -27.66 23.00
C GLU A 715 31.74 -27.75 22.48
N ALA A 716 31.93 -27.93 21.17
CA ALA A 716 33.24 -27.91 20.55
C ALA A 716 33.93 -26.55 20.74
N LEU A 717 33.21 -25.44 20.56
CA LEU A 717 33.76 -24.10 20.77
C LEU A 717 34.10 -23.79 22.23
N VAL A 718 33.31 -24.28 23.20
CA VAL A 718 33.67 -24.20 24.64
C VAL A 718 34.99 -24.93 24.90
N GLN A 719 35.16 -26.14 24.33
CA GLN A 719 36.40 -26.90 24.48
C GLN A 719 37.58 -26.21 23.78
N LEU A 720 37.40 -25.71 22.56
CA LEU A 720 38.43 -24.94 21.85
C LEU A 720 38.83 -23.69 22.62
N LYS A 721 37.86 -22.95 23.18
CA LYS A 721 38.13 -21.75 24.00
C LYS A 721 38.95 -22.09 25.24
N LYS A 722 38.70 -23.24 25.86
CA LYS A 722 39.52 -23.74 26.98
C LYS A 722 40.95 -24.08 26.53
N ILE A 723 41.11 -24.80 25.43
CA ILE A 723 42.44 -25.17 24.88
C ILE A 723 43.21 -23.93 24.43
N GLY A 724 42.53 -22.96 23.83
CA GLY A 724 43.10 -21.70 23.34
C GLY A 724 43.65 -20.78 24.43
N ASN A 725 43.41 -21.05 25.71
CA ASN A 725 44.03 -20.33 26.83
C ASN A 725 45.43 -20.84 27.20
N GLY A 726 45.90 -21.93 26.59
CA GLY A 726 47.27 -22.41 26.75
C GLY A 726 48.28 -21.53 25.97
N LYS A 727 49.52 -22.03 25.84
CA LYS A 727 50.65 -21.28 25.28
C LYS A 727 51.43 -22.05 24.19
N ASP A 728 50.88 -23.15 23.70
CA ASP A 728 51.53 -24.01 22.72
C ASP A 728 50.92 -23.86 21.31
N ASN A 729 51.48 -24.58 20.34
CA ASN A 729 50.96 -24.61 18.97
C ASN A 729 49.52 -25.15 18.90
N LYS A 730 49.12 -26.04 19.83
CA LYS A 730 47.75 -26.55 19.89
C LYS A 730 46.77 -25.45 20.30
N SER A 731 47.16 -24.60 21.26
CA SER A 731 46.43 -23.39 21.62
C SER A 731 46.38 -22.39 20.47
N ALA A 732 47.46 -22.24 19.69
CA ALA A 732 47.47 -21.40 18.49
C ALA A 732 46.38 -21.85 17.50
N HIS A 733 46.38 -23.14 17.16
CA HIS A 733 45.40 -23.73 16.24
C HIS A 733 43.97 -23.64 16.77
N ALA A 734 43.76 -23.89 18.06
CA ALA A 734 42.43 -23.76 18.67
C ALA A 734 41.86 -22.34 18.53
N ASN A 735 42.69 -21.31 18.74
CA ASN A 735 42.26 -19.92 18.55
C ASN A 735 42.00 -19.62 17.06
N GLN A 736 42.79 -20.17 16.14
CA GLN A 736 42.56 -20.01 14.69
C GLN A 736 41.19 -20.59 14.29
N LEU A 737 40.86 -21.81 14.75
CA LEU A 737 39.56 -22.45 14.49
C LEU A 737 38.37 -21.63 15.02
N ILE A 738 38.50 -21.01 16.21
CA ILE A 738 37.45 -20.12 16.74
C ILE A 738 37.32 -18.86 15.89
N GLY A 739 38.46 -18.27 15.48
CA GLY A 739 38.47 -17.12 14.57
C GLY A 739 37.77 -17.45 13.24
N ASN A 740 38.04 -18.63 12.68
CA ASN A 740 37.45 -19.13 11.45
C ASN A 740 35.93 -19.18 11.55
N ILE A 741 35.35 -19.78 12.60
CA ILE A 741 33.88 -19.80 12.77
C ILE A 741 33.31 -18.39 12.81
N LEU A 742 33.87 -17.52 13.66
CA LEU A 742 33.33 -16.17 13.84
C LEU A 742 33.38 -15.36 12.54
N TYR A 743 34.37 -15.59 11.69
CA TYR A 743 34.46 -14.99 10.35
C TYR A 743 33.51 -15.67 9.36
N ASN A 744 33.51 -17.01 9.30
CA ASN A 744 32.74 -17.78 8.33
C ASN A 744 31.24 -17.66 8.53
N THR A 745 30.77 -17.30 9.73
CA THR A 745 29.35 -17.02 10.01
C THR A 745 29.04 -15.53 10.07
N SER A 746 29.95 -14.67 9.61
CA SER A 746 29.68 -13.24 9.41
C SER A 746 29.05 -13.00 8.04
N VAL A 747 28.60 -11.77 7.78
CA VAL A 747 28.10 -11.26 6.49
C VAL A 747 29.05 -11.57 5.31
N LEU A 748 30.36 -11.60 5.54
CA LEU A 748 31.36 -11.95 4.52
C LEU A 748 31.64 -13.45 4.40
N GLY A 749 31.25 -14.23 5.39
CA GLY A 749 31.56 -15.65 5.48
C GLY A 749 30.64 -16.54 4.64
N TYR A 750 31.13 -17.73 4.29
CA TYR A 750 30.35 -18.70 3.52
C TYR A 750 29.16 -19.27 4.29
N TYR A 751 29.25 -19.41 5.61
CA TYR A 751 28.24 -20.00 6.50
C TYR A 751 27.42 -18.92 7.25
N ARG A 752 27.18 -17.78 6.60
CA ARG A 752 26.50 -16.60 7.19
C ARG A 752 25.08 -16.88 7.70
N GLU A 753 24.43 -17.91 7.17
CA GLU A 753 23.08 -18.33 7.51
C GLU A 753 22.96 -18.95 8.91
N LEU A 754 24.05 -19.51 9.45
CA LEU A 754 23.99 -20.42 10.60
C LEU A 754 23.41 -19.80 11.87
N PHE A 755 23.62 -18.49 12.10
CA PHE A 755 23.22 -17.81 13.35
C PHE A 755 22.28 -16.62 13.12
N VAL A 756 21.51 -16.66 12.03
CA VAL A 756 20.53 -15.62 11.68
C VAL A 756 19.16 -16.20 11.35
N MET A 757 18.85 -17.39 11.88
CA MET A 757 17.59 -18.11 11.61
C MET A 757 17.30 -18.29 10.11
N ASP A 758 18.33 -18.71 9.38
CA ASP A 758 18.26 -19.02 7.94
C ASP A 758 18.87 -20.42 7.67
N VAL A 759 18.70 -20.95 6.47
CA VAL A 759 19.16 -22.32 6.10
C VAL A 759 20.08 -22.37 4.89
N ASP A 760 20.21 -21.26 4.16
CA ASP A 760 21.06 -21.20 2.97
C ASP A 760 21.59 -19.79 2.69
N ASN A 761 22.40 -19.70 1.63
CA ASN A 761 22.98 -18.46 1.11
C ASN A 761 22.08 -17.72 0.10
N SER A 762 20.79 -18.03 -0.02
CA SER A 762 19.88 -17.24 -0.88
C SER A 762 19.77 -15.78 -0.38
N ASN A 763 19.24 -14.85 -1.18
CA ASN A 763 19.20 -13.42 -0.83
C ASN A 763 18.54 -13.12 0.54
N GLY A 764 18.74 -11.90 1.07
CA GLY A 764 18.11 -11.43 2.31
C GLY A 764 19.03 -10.50 3.10
N GLY A 765 18.55 -9.92 4.21
CA GLY A 765 19.35 -8.93 4.94
C GLY A 765 20.58 -9.45 5.69
N LYS A 766 20.87 -10.76 5.61
CA LYS A 766 22.15 -11.33 6.07
C LYS A 766 23.37 -10.85 5.26
N TYR A 767 23.12 -10.18 4.13
CA TYR A 767 24.13 -9.51 3.29
C TYR A 767 24.31 -8.02 3.62
N ASP A 768 23.46 -7.45 4.47
CA ASP A 768 23.40 -5.99 4.65
C ASP A 768 24.47 -5.52 5.64
N PHE A 769 25.37 -4.66 5.16
CA PHE A 769 26.33 -3.95 6.01
C PHE A 769 25.74 -2.70 6.68
N TRP A 770 24.58 -2.23 6.20
CA TRP A 770 23.91 -1.00 6.64
C TRP A 770 22.81 -1.24 7.66
N SER A 771 23.11 -1.96 8.75
CA SER A 771 22.20 -1.98 9.91
C SER A 771 22.74 -1.04 10.98
N THR A 772 22.38 0.24 10.82
CA THR A 772 22.81 1.36 11.69
C THR A 772 22.46 1.09 13.16
N ASP A 773 23.15 1.76 14.08
CA ASP A 773 23.09 1.65 15.55
C ASP A 773 21.70 1.90 16.21
N LYS A 774 20.59 1.55 15.55
CA LYS A 774 19.21 1.79 16.00
C LYS A 774 18.80 0.73 17.04
N LYS A 775 18.47 1.22 18.25
CA LYS A 775 17.39 0.63 19.06
C LYS A 775 16.17 0.47 18.15
N ASN A 776 15.54 -0.72 18.13
CA ASN A 776 14.25 -1.05 17.49
C ASN A 776 13.87 -0.16 16.27
N PRO A 777 14.02 -0.63 15.01
CA PRO A 777 13.77 0.20 13.82
C PRO A 777 12.29 0.63 13.66
N TYR A 778 11.38 0.03 14.43
CA TYR A 778 9.96 0.34 14.42
C TYR A 778 9.66 1.54 15.34
N GLN A 779 9.04 2.59 14.79
CA GLN A 779 8.70 3.82 15.52
C GLN A 779 7.30 3.80 16.16
N TYR A 780 6.33 3.20 15.46
CA TYR A 780 4.91 3.25 15.84
C TYR A 780 4.38 1.90 16.33
N TYR A 781 4.72 0.82 15.64
CA TYR A 781 4.33 -0.57 15.86
C TYR A 781 5.06 -1.46 14.84
N TYR A 782 4.89 -2.79 14.92
CA TYR A 782 5.67 -3.76 14.14
C TYR A 782 5.05 -4.19 12.79
N LYS A 783 4.23 -3.39 12.13
CA LYS A 783 3.63 -3.80 10.82
C LYS A 783 4.70 -3.86 9.72
N ASN A 784 4.52 -4.78 8.77
CA ASN A 784 5.46 -5.12 7.70
C ASN A 784 6.81 -5.63 8.22
N PHE A 785 6.78 -6.39 9.32
CA PHE A 785 7.99 -6.86 9.99
C PHE A 785 8.92 -7.64 9.04
N THR A 786 8.35 -8.40 8.11
CA THR A 786 9.09 -9.23 7.16
C THR A 786 9.66 -8.45 5.97
N SER A 787 9.19 -7.23 5.70
CA SER A 787 9.61 -6.42 4.55
C SER A 787 10.96 -5.72 4.77
N THR A 788 11.37 -5.54 6.03
CA THR A 788 12.68 -4.99 6.39
C THR A 788 13.43 -6.03 7.20
N THR A 789 14.71 -6.25 6.90
CA THR A 789 15.57 -7.15 7.67
C THR A 789 16.51 -6.33 8.56
N TYR A 790 16.57 -6.71 9.83
CA TYR A 790 17.38 -6.11 10.87
C TYR A 790 18.12 -7.24 11.58
N ILE A 791 19.34 -7.47 11.10
CA ILE A 791 20.30 -8.33 11.76
C ILE A 791 21.33 -7.39 12.42
N GLU A 792 21.63 -7.61 13.70
CA GLU A 792 22.68 -6.82 14.39
C GLU A 792 23.99 -6.93 13.57
N PRO A 793 24.78 -5.86 13.35
CA PRO A 793 26.04 -5.96 12.61
C PRO A 793 27.02 -6.95 13.24
N ASP A 794 27.82 -7.65 12.41
CA ASP A 794 28.84 -8.56 12.92
C ASP A 794 29.94 -7.84 13.69
N ASN A 795 30.43 -8.47 14.76
CA ASN A 795 31.55 -7.95 15.52
C ASN A 795 32.85 -8.60 15.03
N PHE A 796 33.41 -8.07 13.94
CA PHE A 796 34.67 -8.56 13.37
C PHE A 796 35.85 -8.49 14.37
N ASP A 797 35.81 -7.61 15.39
CA ASP A 797 36.83 -7.56 16.44
C ASP A 797 36.91 -8.86 17.25
N LEU A 798 35.82 -9.62 17.35
CA LEU A 798 35.84 -10.94 18.00
C LEU A 798 36.72 -11.91 17.23
N SER A 799 36.55 -12.02 15.91
CA SER A 799 37.38 -12.90 15.07
C SER A 799 38.86 -12.47 15.11
N LEU A 800 39.13 -11.16 14.97
CA LEU A 800 40.48 -10.58 15.05
C LEU A 800 41.16 -10.87 16.39
N LYS A 801 40.42 -10.82 17.50
CA LYS A 801 40.96 -11.13 18.84
C LYS A 801 41.46 -12.57 18.92
N TYR A 802 40.73 -13.53 18.36
CA TYR A 802 41.15 -14.94 18.35
C TYR A 802 42.29 -15.17 17.35
N TYR A 803 42.23 -14.61 16.15
CA TYR A 803 43.34 -14.70 15.20
C TYR A 803 44.63 -14.08 15.73
N LYS A 804 44.55 -12.95 16.45
CA LYS A 804 45.72 -12.34 17.06
C LYS A 804 46.41 -13.27 18.06
N LYS A 805 45.64 -13.97 18.91
CA LYS A 805 46.18 -15.00 19.80
C LYS A 805 46.82 -16.16 19.02
N ALA A 806 46.18 -16.60 17.94
CA ALA A 806 46.74 -17.64 17.08
C ALA A 806 48.08 -17.21 16.46
N LEU A 807 48.16 -15.97 15.96
CA LEU A 807 49.37 -15.40 15.36
C LEU A 807 50.52 -15.32 16.36
N ASP A 808 50.23 -14.86 17.58
CA ASP A 808 51.23 -14.67 18.64
C ASP A 808 51.79 -16.00 19.16
N LEU A 809 50.97 -17.05 19.18
CA LEU A 809 51.36 -18.39 19.64
C LEU A 809 51.95 -19.27 18.53
N SER A 810 51.64 -19.00 17.26
CA SER A 810 52.16 -19.78 16.14
C SER A 810 53.67 -19.63 16.02
N THR A 811 54.35 -20.73 15.67
CA THR A 811 55.79 -20.76 15.38
C THR A 811 56.08 -21.01 13.90
N ASP A 812 55.11 -21.52 13.16
CA ASP A 812 55.23 -21.84 11.74
C ASP A 812 55.01 -20.60 10.86
N LYS A 813 55.96 -20.33 9.96
CA LYS A 813 55.96 -19.16 9.09
C LYS A 813 54.83 -19.22 8.06
N GLU A 814 54.53 -20.40 7.54
CA GLU A 814 53.43 -20.61 6.58
C GLU A 814 52.07 -20.35 7.25
N ASN A 815 51.84 -20.92 8.44
CA ASN A 815 50.58 -20.69 9.15
C ASN A 815 50.43 -19.23 9.61
N LYS A 816 51.51 -18.53 9.97
CA LYS A 816 51.44 -17.08 10.26
C LYS A 816 50.96 -16.27 9.06
N ALA A 817 51.43 -16.61 7.86
CA ALA A 817 50.96 -15.97 6.63
C ALA A 817 49.46 -16.18 6.42
N ARG A 818 48.96 -17.42 6.63
CA ARG A 818 47.52 -17.74 6.57
C ARG A 818 46.70 -16.97 7.59
N ILE A 819 47.14 -16.93 8.86
CA ILE A 819 46.44 -16.19 9.92
C ILE A 819 46.38 -14.70 9.59
N LEU A 820 47.47 -14.10 9.07
CA LEU A 820 47.48 -12.70 8.67
C LEU A 820 46.50 -12.41 7.51
N PHE A 821 46.36 -13.34 6.57
CA PHE A 821 45.34 -13.22 5.52
C PHE A 821 43.93 -13.26 6.11
N GLN A 822 43.64 -14.19 7.02
CA GLN A 822 42.34 -14.28 7.72
C GLN A 822 42.03 -13.02 8.54
N MET A 823 43.05 -12.45 9.20
CA MET A 823 42.92 -11.17 9.89
C MET A 823 42.63 -10.02 8.93
N ALA A 824 43.26 -10.01 7.76
CA ALA A 824 42.99 -9.00 6.73
C ALA A 824 41.56 -9.10 6.16
N SER A 825 41.03 -10.32 5.99
CA SER A 825 39.63 -10.52 5.58
C SER A 825 38.64 -9.99 6.62
N ALA A 826 38.89 -10.24 7.91
CA ALA A 826 38.07 -9.66 8.98
C ALA A 826 38.20 -8.12 9.06
N GLU A 827 39.41 -7.58 8.84
CA GLU A 827 39.65 -6.13 8.77
C GLU A 827 38.92 -5.48 7.59
N GLN A 828 38.79 -6.18 6.45
CA GLN A 828 37.99 -5.75 5.31
C GLN A 828 36.49 -5.67 5.65
N GLY A 829 35.97 -6.60 6.44
CA GLY A 829 34.60 -6.51 6.98
C GLY A 829 34.37 -5.24 7.78
N LYS A 830 35.33 -4.84 8.61
CA LYS A 830 35.28 -3.56 9.35
C LYS A 830 35.28 -2.34 8.42
N TYR A 831 35.99 -2.41 7.29
CA TYR A 831 35.95 -1.35 6.29
C TYR A 831 34.56 -1.23 5.67
N TYR A 832 33.91 -2.34 5.28
CA TYR A 832 32.56 -2.28 4.71
C TYR A 832 31.53 -1.75 5.70
N GLN A 833 31.67 -2.07 6.99
CA GLN A 833 30.86 -1.45 8.05
C GLN A 833 31.12 0.06 8.18
N TYR A 834 32.37 0.49 8.05
CA TYR A 834 32.71 1.92 8.03
C TYR A 834 32.10 2.62 6.81
N GLU A 835 32.28 2.05 5.60
CA GLU A 835 31.76 2.57 4.34
C GLU A 835 30.23 2.70 4.37
N ALA A 836 29.52 1.68 4.87
CA ALA A 836 28.07 1.72 5.03
C ALA A 836 27.59 2.85 5.97
N LYS A 837 28.38 3.20 7.00
CA LYS A 837 28.07 4.29 7.94
C LYS A 837 28.48 5.69 7.44
N ASN A 838 29.27 5.78 6.37
CA ASN A 838 29.87 7.04 5.91
C ASN A 838 29.46 7.40 4.47
N GLN A 839 28.35 6.86 3.96
CA GLN A 839 27.85 7.14 2.61
C GLN A 839 27.70 8.64 2.34
N ALA A 840 28.05 9.06 1.13
CA ALA A 840 27.92 10.45 0.71
C ALA A 840 26.47 10.76 0.32
N ASN A 841 25.88 11.80 0.94
CA ASN A 841 24.59 12.34 0.52
C ASN A 841 24.83 13.47 -0.51
N ILE A 842 25.09 13.10 -1.76
CA ILE A 842 25.34 14.04 -2.87
C ILE A 842 24.16 13.95 -3.84
N ASP A 843 23.38 15.02 -3.92
CA ASP A 843 22.24 15.14 -4.84
C ASP A 843 22.69 14.98 -6.29
N TYR A 844 22.07 14.06 -7.03
CA TYR A 844 22.37 13.79 -8.44
C TYR A 844 22.14 15.02 -9.34
N SER A 845 21.31 15.97 -8.91
CA SER A 845 21.06 17.23 -9.62
C SER A 845 22.16 18.28 -9.43
N ASP A 846 23.14 18.04 -8.54
CA ASP A 846 24.27 18.95 -8.34
C ASP A 846 25.15 18.99 -9.60
N PRO A 847 25.41 20.18 -10.20
CA PRO A 847 26.25 20.33 -11.39
C PRO A 847 27.69 19.80 -11.22
N LYS A 848 28.15 19.61 -9.97
CA LYS A 848 29.47 19.06 -9.62
C LYS A 848 29.39 17.65 -9.02
N TRP A 849 28.28 16.93 -9.21
CA TRP A 849 28.07 15.60 -8.65
C TRP A 849 29.26 14.66 -8.92
N SER A 850 29.77 14.61 -10.17
CA SER A 850 30.92 13.76 -10.53
C SER A 850 32.19 14.10 -9.75
N GLU A 851 32.55 15.39 -9.65
CA GLU A 851 33.76 15.84 -8.93
C GLU A 851 33.66 15.49 -7.43
N LYS A 852 32.49 15.73 -6.82
CA LYS A 852 32.26 15.43 -5.41
C LYS A 852 32.25 13.94 -5.13
N ASN A 853 31.64 13.15 -6.02
CA ASN A 853 31.63 11.70 -5.91
C ASN A 853 33.04 11.13 -6.05
N ASP A 854 33.84 11.59 -7.04
CA ASP A 854 35.22 11.15 -7.22
C ASP A 854 36.11 11.50 -6.01
N ALA A 855 35.97 12.71 -5.47
CA ALA A 855 36.68 13.12 -4.26
C ALA A 855 36.31 12.27 -3.04
N TYR A 856 35.03 11.95 -2.87
CA TYR A 856 34.55 11.05 -1.81
C TYR A 856 35.11 9.63 -1.99
N GLN A 857 35.09 9.09 -3.21
CA GLN A 857 35.67 7.77 -3.51
C GLN A 857 37.18 7.75 -3.24
N GLN A 858 37.90 8.83 -3.55
CA GLN A 858 39.31 8.95 -3.20
C GLN A 858 39.53 8.96 -1.69
N GLN A 859 38.72 9.70 -0.94
CA GLN A 859 38.76 9.72 0.53
C GLN A 859 38.49 8.33 1.13
N MET A 860 37.52 7.58 0.60
CA MET A 860 37.22 6.22 1.03
C MET A 860 38.39 5.27 0.75
N ASN A 861 39.00 5.36 -0.44
CA ASN A 861 40.18 4.58 -0.78
C ASN A 861 41.38 4.90 0.13
N ASP A 862 41.63 6.17 0.43
CA ASP A 862 42.69 6.58 1.35
C ASP A 862 42.44 6.03 2.75
N MET A 863 41.20 6.12 3.24
CA MET A 863 40.84 5.57 4.54
C MET A 863 41.01 4.04 4.58
N LYS A 864 40.59 3.34 3.53
CA LYS A 864 40.80 1.89 3.36
C LYS A 864 42.27 1.53 3.49
N ASN A 865 43.14 2.24 2.77
CA ASN A 865 44.57 2.00 2.76
C ASN A 865 45.24 2.30 4.09
N GLN A 866 44.87 3.41 4.74
CA GLN A 866 45.51 3.87 5.97
C GLN A 866 45.08 3.09 7.21
N LYS A 867 43.82 2.64 7.27
CA LYS A 867 43.24 2.08 8.51
C LYS A 867 42.76 0.63 8.41
N TYR A 868 42.57 0.08 7.20
CA TYR A 868 41.91 -1.21 7.00
C TYR A 868 42.67 -2.17 6.07
N ARG A 869 44.00 -1.99 5.96
CA ARG A 869 44.91 -2.90 5.23
C ARG A 869 46.15 -3.24 6.05
N THR A 870 46.06 -3.12 7.37
CA THR A 870 47.17 -3.32 8.30
C THR A 870 47.76 -4.72 8.16
N TYR A 871 46.91 -5.74 8.11
CA TYR A 871 47.36 -7.14 8.09
C TYR A 871 47.85 -7.57 6.71
N PHE A 872 47.30 -7.01 5.63
CA PHE A 872 47.89 -7.17 4.30
C PHE A 872 49.28 -6.54 4.20
N ALA A 873 49.49 -5.36 4.78
CA ALA A 873 50.81 -4.74 4.82
C ALA A 873 51.83 -5.59 5.61
N GLN A 874 51.41 -6.21 6.72
CA GLN A 874 52.25 -7.15 7.48
C GLN A 874 52.55 -8.43 6.67
N LEU A 875 51.54 -9.03 6.05
CA LEU A 875 51.69 -10.19 5.17
C LEU A 875 52.69 -9.91 4.03
N LYS A 876 52.56 -8.76 3.36
CA LYS A 876 53.45 -8.31 2.29
C LYS A 876 54.89 -8.13 2.75
N SER A 877 55.09 -7.42 3.87
CA SER A 877 56.42 -7.02 4.34
C SER A 877 57.20 -8.15 5.01
N GLN A 878 56.54 -9.09 5.67
CA GLN A 878 57.18 -10.09 6.53
C GLN A 878 57.06 -11.53 6.01
N TYR A 879 56.12 -11.80 5.11
CA TYR A 879 55.74 -13.17 4.72
C TYR A 879 55.47 -13.33 3.22
N SER A 880 55.90 -12.40 2.36
CA SER A 880 55.70 -12.51 0.90
C SER A 880 56.45 -13.67 0.24
N ASP A 881 57.45 -14.22 0.93
CA ASP A 881 58.24 -15.36 0.46
C ASP A 881 57.59 -16.73 0.73
N THR A 882 56.52 -16.79 1.53
CA THR A 882 55.83 -18.03 1.90
C THR A 882 55.01 -18.60 0.74
N GLU A 883 54.84 -19.92 0.73
CA GLU A 883 54.01 -20.57 -0.29
C GLU A 883 52.53 -20.21 -0.12
N ALA A 884 52.08 -20.02 1.12
CA ALA A 884 50.76 -19.49 1.43
C ALA A 884 50.53 -18.13 0.74
N ALA A 885 51.47 -17.19 0.84
CA ALA A 885 51.35 -15.89 0.19
C ALA A 885 51.34 -15.98 -1.35
N ARG A 886 52.15 -16.87 -1.93
CA ARG A 886 52.17 -17.11 -3.39
C ARG A 886 50.87 -17.72 -3.90
N THR A 887 50.30 -18.66 -3.16
CA THR A 887 49.01 -19.29 -3.50
C THR A 887 47.89 -18.25 -3.50
N LEU A 888 47.87 -17.36 -2.50
CA LEU A 888 46.89 -16.29 -2.39
C LEU A 888 46.95 -15.27 -3.54
N LEU A 889 48.14 -14.99 -4.09
CA LEU A 889 48.29 -14.15 -5.29
C LEU A 889 47.57 -14.73 -6.51
N GLY A 890 47.51 -16.05 -6.62
CA GLY A 890 46.85 -16.74 -7.73
C GLY A 890 45.33 -16.87 -7.57
N SER A 891 44.81 -16.85 -6.33
CA SER A 891 43.40 -17.10 -6.03
C SER A 891 42.60 -15.87 -5.62
N CYS A 892 43.24 -14.77 -5.22
CA CYS A 892 42.57 -13.54 -4.76
C CYS A 892 43.04 -12.31 -5.54
N SER A 893 42.23 -11.87 -6.51
CA SER A 893 42.53 -10.68 -7.34
C SER A 893 42.69 -9.40 -6.50
N TYR A 894 41.94 -9.27 -5.42
CA TYR A 894 42.02 -8.14 -4.49
C TYR A 894 43.38 -8.09 -3.76
N PHE A 895 43.88 -9.24 -3.33
CA PHE A 895 45.19 -9.35 -2.69
C PHE A 895 46.33 -9.17 -3.69
N ASP A 896 46.24 -9.78 -4.88
CA ASP A 896 47.21 -9.58 -5.98
C ASP A 896 47.36 -8.10 -6.35
N TYR A 897 46.23 -7.39 -6.48
CA TYR A 897 46.23 -5.96 -6.74
C TYR A 897 46.92 -5.14 -5.63
N PHE A 898 46.69 -5.48 -4.36
CA PHE A 898 47.38 -4.84 -3.24
C PHE A 898 48.88 -5.12 -3.24
N MET A 899 49.29 -6.35 -3.59
CA MET A 899 50.70 -6.74 -3.61
C MET A 899 51.50 -6.07 -4.73
N LYS A 900 50.85 -5.73 -5.86
CA LYS A 900 51.44 -5.01 -7.00
C LYS A 900 51.65 -3.51 -6.78
N ARG A 901 50.91 -2.89 -5.85
CA ARG A 901 51.04 -1.48 -5.46
C ARG A 901 52.00 -1.34 -4.28
#